data_AF-A0A076E6I8-F1
#
_entry.id   AF-A0A076E6I8-F1
#
_cell.length_a   1.000
_cell.length_b   1.000
_cell.length_c   1.000
_cell.angle_alpha   90.00
_cell.angle_beta   90.00
_cell.angle_gamma   90.00
#
_symmetry.space_group_name_H-M   'P 1'
#
loop_
_entity.id
_entity.type
_entity.pdbx_description
1 polymer ?
#
loop_
_entity_poly.entity_id
_entity_poly.type
_entity_poly.pdbx_seq_one_letter_code
_entity_poly.pdbx_strand_id
1 'polypeptide(L)'
;MDQWLLWFGYLVASTYGLSLRHARHQSVGTPTAEEILEPQILIEDTDHVSRQRASDMFAQEPEYTEKRNLNHRRRSEFSGNQDTDFASSGETYSAYTSDDPLIIHTNKGKIRGITQTATTGKLVDAWLGIPYAKKPIGDLRFRHPRPIDRWDTTSPETILNCTTPPNTCVQIFDTLFGDFPGATMWNPNSPVSEDCLYINVVVPKPRPQNAAVMVWIFGGGFYSGSATLDIYDPKILVSEENVILVSMQYRVASLGFLYFDTEDVPGNAGLFDQLMALQWVHENIKLFGGNPNNVTLFGESAGAVSVSLHLLSPLSRNLFNQAIMESGSSTAPWAILSREESFSRGLKLAKAMGCPDDRNAIHKTVECLRKANSSMMVEKEWDHVAICFFPFVPVVDGAFLDDHPQKSLSTNNFKKTNILMGSNSEEGYYSIFYYLTELFKKEENVMVSRENFAKAIGQLNPNADAAVKSAIEFEYTDWFSPNDPEKNRNALDKMVGDYQFTCNVNEFAHKYALTGNNVYMYYFKHRSLNNPWPKWTGVMHGDEISYVFGDPLNPNKRYEIEEIELSKKMMRYWTNFAKTGNPSKTLEGSWVTPKWPVHTAYGKEFLTLDTNNTSIGVGPRLEQCAFWKNYVPDLTAISKSMKSDKNCTTISGGTKTNVIELSVWTIVMTTAVLML
;
A
#
# COMPACT_ATOMS: atom_id res chain seq x y z
N MET A 1 -34.41 -50.54 17.95
CA MET A 1 -33.62 -50.64 19.19
C MET A 1 -32.59 -51.72 18.96
N ASP A 2 -31.35 -51.50 19.39
CA ASP A 2 -30.10 -52.19 19.00
C ASP A 2 -29.41 -51.65 17.74
N GLN A 3 -28.77 -50.49 17.90
CA GLN A 3 -27.51 -50.04 17.25
C GLN A 3 -27.12 -48.59 17.62
N TRP A 4 -27.90 -47.92 18.48
CA TRP A 4 -27.65 -46.54 18.89
C TRP A 4 -26.82 -46.35 20.18
N LEU A 5 -26.43 -47.43 20.88
CA LEU A 5 -25.68 -47.35 22.16
C LEU A 5 -24.16 -47.53 22.03
N LEU A 6 -23.62 -47.73 20.83
CA LEU A 6 -22.18 -47.90 20.60
C LEU A 6 -21.47 -46.66 20.05
N TRP A 7 -22.20 -45.60 19.71
CA TRP A 7 -21.64 -44.36 19.13
C TRP A 7 -21.41 -43.23 20.13
N PHE A 8 -21.96 -43.31 21.36
CA PHE A 8 -21.75 -42.26 22.37
C PHE A 8 -20.46 -42.42 23.19
N GLY A 9 -19.86 -43.62 23.21
CA GLY A 9 -18.64 -43.91 23.97
C GLY A 9 -17.34 -43.40 23.34
N TYR A 10 -17.33 -43.12 22.03
CA TYR A 10 -16.12 -42.71 21.31
C TYR A 10 -15.89 -41.19 21.28
N LEU A 11 -16.88 -40.38 21.68
CA LEU A 11 -16.81 -38.91 21.59
C LEU A 11 -16.25 -38.22 22.85
N VAL A 12 -16.03 -38.95 23.95
CA VAL A 12 -15.54 -38.37 25.22
C VAL A 12 -14.04 -38.64 25.46
N ALA A 13 -13.42 -39.55 24.70
CA ALA A 13 -12.01 -39.89 24.86
C ALA A 13 -11.04 -39.12 23.94
N SER A 14 -11.53 -38.35 22.97
CA SER A 14 -10.69 -37.55 22.07
C SER A 14 -10.44 -36.11 22.53
N THR A 15 -11.06 -35.68 23.64
CA THR A 15 -10.95 -34.31 24.18
C THR A 15 -9.87 -34.12 25.24
N TYR A 16 -9.21 -35.20 25.70
CA TYR A 16 -8.07 -35.12 26.61
C TYR A 16 -6.87 -35.88 26.04
N GLY A 17 -6.20 -35.24 25.05
CA GLY A 17 -5.00 -35.75 24.41
C GLY A 17 -3.80 -35.83 25.37
N LEU A 18 -3.71 -36.92 26.13
CA LEU A 18 -2.47 -37.47 26.66
C LEU A 18 -2.11 -38.67 25.78
N SER A 19 -1.00 -38.61 25.06
CA SER A 19 -0.37 -39.83 24.55
C SER A 19 1.16 -39.73 24.60
N LEU A 20 1.70 -40.65 25.39
CA LEU A 20 3.11 -40.99 25.52
C LEU A 20 3.59 -41.75 24.28
N ARG A 21 4.83 -41.45 23.89
CA ARG A 21 5.65 -42.11 22.87
C ARG A 21 5.64 -43.65 23.01
N HIS A 22 5.66 -44.38 21.87
CA HIS A 22 6.76 -45.29 21.51
C HIS A 22 6.71 -45.82 20.06
N ALA A 23 7.85 -45.59 19.40
CA ALA A 23 8.61 -46.26 18.31
C ALA A 23 8.08 -47.44 17.43
N ARG A 24 8.33 -47.23 16.11
CA ARG A 24 8.96 -48.10 15.07
C ARG A 24 8.37 -49.47 14.70
N HIS A 25 8.02 -49.64 13.41
CA HIS A 25 8.84 -50.38 12.43
C HIS A 25 8.36 -50.22 10.96
N GLN A 26 9.31 -50.38 10.03
CA GLN A 26 9.24 -50.25 8.57
C GLN A 26 8.53 -51.42 7.85
N SER A 27 7.94 -51.17 6.67
CA SER A 27 8.28 -51.79 5.35
C SER A 27 7.14 -51.59 4.32
N VAL A 28 7.42 -50.92 3.19
CA VAL A 28 7.53 -51.45 1.80
C VAL A 28 6.19 -51.80 1.12
N GLY A 29 5.92 -51.12 -0.01
CA GLY A 29 4.95 -51.59 -1.02
C GLY A 29 4.29 -50.48 -1.85
N THR A 30 4.90 -50.08 -2.96
CA THR A 30 4.17 -49.68 -4.20
C THR A 30 3.76 -50.98 -4.93
N PRO A 31 2.70 -51.05 -5.78
CA PRO A 31 2.51 -50.13 -6.91
C PRO A 31 1.06 -49.91 -7.42
N THR A 32 0.99 -49.22 -8.56
CA THR A 32 -0.01 -49.23 -9.65
C THR A 32 -1.05 -48.11 -9.74
N ALA A 33 -1.15 -47.65 -10.98
CA ALA A 33 -1.93 -46.56 -11.54
C ALA A 33 -3.13 -47.14 -12.30
N GLU A 34 -4.20 -46.36 -12.37
CA GLU A 34 -5.38 -46.34 -13.27
C GLU A 34 -6.40 -45.47 -12.49
N GLU A 35 -7.22 -44.58 -13.04
CA GLU A 35 -7.67 -44.36 -14.40
C GLU A 35 -8.19 -42.91 -14.52
N ILE A 36 -8.10 -42.42 -15.74
CA ILE A 36 -8.72 -41.25 -16.37
C ILE A 36 -10.20 -41.13 -16.02
N LEU A 37 -10.67 -39.89 -15.75
CA LEU A 37 -12.04 -39.45 -16.06
C LEU A 37 -12.07 -37.91 -16.20
N GLU A 38 -12.07 -37.45 -17.45
CA GLU A 38 -12.59 -36.14 -17.83
C GLU A 38 -14.12 -36.12 -17.69
N PRO A 39 -14.72 -34.94 -17.51
CA PRO A 39 -16.00 -34.66 -18.14
C PRO A 39 -15.88 -33.48 -19.11
N GLN A 40 -16.20 -33.77 -20.38
CA GLN A 40 -16.49 -32.80 -21.41
C GLN A 40 -17.86 -32.12 -21.18
N ILE A 41 -17.83 -30.80 -21.29
CA ILE A 41 -18.68 -29.96 -22.15
C ILE A 41 -20.21 -29.97 -21.91
N LEU A 42 -20.71 -28.80 -21.49
CA LEU A 42 -21.96 -28.24 -21.99
C LEU A 42 -21.68 -26.82 -22.48
N ILE A 43 -21.70 -26.66 -23.82
CA ILE A 43 -21.74 -25.40 -24.54
C ILE A 43 -23.22 -25.06 -24.70
N GLU A 44 -23.64 -23.89 -24.21
CA GLU A 44 -24.85 -23.22 -24.68
C GLU A 44 -24.42 -21.89 -25.31
N ASP A 45 -24.52 -21.84 -26.64
CA ASP A 45 -24.54 -20.63 -27.45
C ASP A 45 -25.84 -19.86 -27.19
N THR A 46 -25.74 -18.59 -26.80
CA THR A 46 -26.72 -17.57 -27.22
C THR A 46 -26.03 -16.26 -27.53
N ASP A 47 -26.34 -15.78 -28.73
CA ASP A 47 -25.78 -14.63 -29.42
C ASP A 47 -26.27 -13.27 -28.88
N HIS A 48 -25.39 -12.28 -29.07
CA HIS A 48 -25.63 -10.86 -29.38
C HIS A 48 -26.71 -10.03 -28.64
N VAL A 49 -26.27 -8.92 -28.01
CA VAL A 49 -26.52 -7.51 -28.42
C VAL A 49 -25.89 -6.53 -27.40
N SER A 50 -25.47 -5.36 -27.89
CA SER A 50 -25.04 -4.12 -27.21
C SER A 50 -23.56 -3.95 -26.80
N ARG A 51 -22.72 -3.66 -27.80
CA ARG A 51 -21.63 -2.66 -27.71
C ARG A 51 -22.14 -1.35 -28.32
N GLN A 52 -22.16 -0.26 -27.55
CA GLN A 52 -21.93 1.11 -28.06
C GLN A 52 -21.94 2.12 -26.90
N ARG A 53 -20.77 2.68 -26.60
CA ARG A 53 -20.48 4.05 -26.12
C ARG A 53 -19.15 4.07 -25.37
N ALA A 54 -18.07 4.36 -26.09
CA ALA A 54 -16.85 5.02 -25.59
C ALA A 54 -15.82 5.07 -26.73
N SER A 55 -16.10 5.86 -27.76
CA SER A 55 -15.14 6.22 -28.79
C SER A 55 -15.65 7.48 -29.46
N ASP A 56 -15.48 8.63 -28.80
CA ASP A 56 -15.61 9.96 -29.39
C ASP A 56 -15.01 10.98 -28.41
N MET A 57 -13.69 11.12 -28.44
CA MET A 57 -12.96 12.32 -28.05
C MET A 57 -11.52 12.10 -28.48
N PHE A 58 -11.20 12.41 -29.74
CA PHE A 58 -9.90 12.85 -30.28
C PHE A 58 -9.94 12.74 -31.81
N ALA A 59 -10.40 13.79 -32.49
CA ALA A 59 -10.02 14.12 -33.86
C ALA A 59 -10.64 15.48 -34.26
N GLN A 60 -9.89 16.57 -34.06
CA GLN A 60 -10.10 17.81 -34.81
C GLN A 60 -8.76 18.53 -35.01
N GLU A 61 -8.15 18.34 -36.19
CA GLU A 61 -7.36 19.38 -36.86
C GLU A 61 -8.16 19.85 -38.09
N PRO A 62 -8.13 21.14 -38.45
CA PRO A 62 -8.95 21.65 -39.55
C PRO A 62 -8.22 21.59 -40.90
N GLU A 63 -8.91 21.05 -41.91
CA GLU A 63 -8.58 21.21 -43.33
C GLU A 63 -8.91 22.63 -43.83
N TYR A 64 -8.02 23.19 -44.65
CA TYR A 64 -8.28 24.34 -45.52
C TYR A 64 -8.24 23.88 -46.98
N THR A 65 -9.31 24.13 -47.73
CA THR A 65 -9.57 23.58 -49.06
C THR A 65 -9.04 24.47 -50.19
N GLU A 66 -8.38 23.81 -51.15
CA GLU A 66 -8.52 23.90 -52.61
C GLU A 66 -8.07 25.14 -53.41
N LYS A 67 -7.19 24.88 -54.40
CA LYS A 67 -7.44 25.24 -55.81
C LYS A 67 -6.59 24.41 -56.79
N ARG A 68 -7.29 23.71 -57.69
CA ARG A 68 -6.80 23.00 -58.89
C ARG A 68 -6.08 23.93 -59.87
N ASN A 69 -5.07 23.40 -60.57
CA ASN A 69 -4.99 23.51 -62.04
C ASN A 69 -4.04 22.48 -62.68
N LEU A 70 -4.38 22.16 -63.93
CA LEU A 70 -4.01 21.02 -64.78
C LEU A 70 -2.63 21.11 -65.48
N ASN A 71 -2.27 19.99 -66.14
CA ASN A 71 -1.28 19.76 -67.22
C ASN A 71 0.08 19.21 -66.73
N HIS A 72 0.72 18.20 -67.34
CA HIS A 72 0.50 17.46 -68.57
C HIS A 72 1.32 16.15 -68.52
N ARG A 73 0.82 15.07 -69.13
CA ARG A 73 1.55 13.84 -69.46
C ARG A 73 2.88 14.10 -70.23
N ARG A 74 3.94 13.34 -69.92
CA ARG A 74 4.61 12.49 -70.93
C ARG A 74 5.50 11.40 -70.30
N ARG A 75 5.39 10.21 -70.90
CA ARG A 75 6.04 8.94 -70.61
C ARG A 75 7.06 8.72 -71.73
N SER A 76 8.29 8.32 -71.44
CA SER A 76 9.14 7.58 -72.39
C SER A 76 10.27 6.86 -71.66
N GLU A 77 10.24 5.54 -71.78
CA GLU A 77 11.32 4.59 -71.49
C GLU A 77 12.50 4.84 -72.43
N PHE A 78 13.75 4.61 -71.98
CA PHE A 78 14.80 4.00 -72.80
C PHE A 78 15.95 3.49 -71.91
N SER A 79 16.52 2.36 -72.33
CA SER A 79 17.45 1.46 -71.66
C SER A 79 18.93 1.87 -71.72
N GLY A 80 19.68 1.50 -70.68
CA GLY A 80 21.04 0.92 -70.77
C GLY A 80 22.24 1.86 -70.69
N ASN A 81 23.03 1.78 -69.60
CA ASN A 81 24.44 1.36 -69.63
C ASN A 81 25.08 1.28 -68.24
N GLN A 82 26.15 0.49 -68.17
CA GLN A 82 26.93 0.02 -67.04
C GLN A 82 27.82 1.07 -66.33
N ASP A 83 28.18 0.70 -65.10
CA ASP A 83 29.39 1.00 -64.31
C ASP A 83 29.69 2.45 -63.89
N THR A 84 29.67 2.68 -62.56
CA THR A 84 30.87 3.01 -61.76
C THR A 84 30.55 2.98 -60.27
N ASP A 85 31.44 2.35 -59.49
CA ASP A 85 31.53 2.37 -58.04
C ASP A 85 31.44 3.78 -57.44
N PHE A 86 30.57 3.97 -56.44
CA PHE A 86 30.83 4.89 -55.33
C PHE A 86 30.16 4.33 -54.07
N ALA A 87 30.98 3.77 -53.19
CA ALA A 87 30.62 3.56 -51.80
C ALA A 87 30.37 4.94 -51.15
N SER A 88 29.18 5.16 -50.59
CA SER A 88 28.97 6.20 -49.59
C SER A 88 28.32 5.58 -48.36
N SER A 89 29.19 5.23 -47.42
CA SER A 89 29.03 5.42 -45.97
C SER A 89 27.59 5.51 -45.44
N GLY A 90 27.17 4.44 -44.77
CA GLY A 90 26.12 4.53 -43.77
C GLY A 90 26.54 5.51 -42.67
N GLU A 91 25.72 6.52 -42.44
CA GLU A 91 25.77 7.31 -41.22
C GLU A 91 25.09 6.50 -40.11
N THR A 92 25.87 5.57 -39.54
CA THR A 92 25.65 5.15 -38.16
C THR A 92 25.76 6.39 -37.29
N TYR A 93 24.68 6.78 -36.61
CA TYR A 93 24.73 7.70 -35.48
C TYR A 93 25.79 7.20 -34.50
N SER A 94 26.97 7.80 -34.57
CA SER A 94 28.06 7.58 -33.64
C SER A 94 27.53 7.90 -32.24
N ALA A 95 27.43 6.84 -31.43
CA ALA A 95 27.27 6.98 -30.00
C ALA A 95 28.48 7.77 -29.49
N TYR A 96 28.28 9.03 -29.13
CA TYR A 96 29.17 9.72 -28.22
C TYR A 96 29.07 8.97 -26.88
N THR A 97 29.85 7.92 -26.71
CA THR A 97 30.13 7.34 -25.41
C THR A 97 30.92 8.39 -24.65
N SER A 98 30.25 9.12 -23.76
CA SER A 98 30.95 9.78 -22.68
C SER A 98 31.76 8.71 -21.94
N ASP A 99 33.08 8.85 -21.87
CA ASP A 99 33.97 7.94 -21.11
C ASP A 99 33.64 7.92 -19.60
N ASP A 100 32.82 8.86 -19.13
CA ASP A 100 32.37 8.93 -17.74
C ASP A 100 31.07 8.12 -17.56
N PRO A 101 31.12 6.94 -16.92
CA PRO A 101 29.91 6.14 -16.69
C PRO A 101 28.86 6.88 -15.84
N LEU A 102 29.24 7.89 -15.05
CA LEU A 102 28.30 8.65 -14.21
C LEU A 102 27.41 9.62 -15.02
N ILE A 103 27.72 9.85 -16.30
CA ILE A 103 26.89 10.67 -17.19
C ILE A 103 25.86 9.78 -17.90
N ILE A 104 24.58 10.09 -17.69
CA ILE A 104 23.45 9.40 -18.33
C ILE A 104 22.72 10.38 -19.26
N HIS A 105 22.42 9.92 -20.47
CA HIS A 105 21.71 10.69 -21.48
C HIS A 105 20.23 10.31 -21.46
N THR A 106 19.42 11.02 -20.65
CA THR A 106 17.97 10.82 -20.59
C THR A 106 17.27 11.44 -21.80
N ASN A 107 15.97 11.17 -21.97
CA ASN A 107 15.17 11.83 -23.01
C ASN A 107 14.98 13.35 -22.78
N LYS A 108 15.26 13.87 -21.57
CA LYS A 108 15.13 15.29 -21.20
C LYS A 108 16.46 16.06 -21.17
N GLY A 109 17.58 15.36 -21.20
CA GLY A 109 18.93 15.91 -21.22
C GLY A 109 19.95 15.04 -20.46
N LYS A 110 21.20 15.50 -20.41
CA LYS A 110 22.30 14.81 -19.70
C LYS A 110 22.21 15.05 -18.19
N ILE A 111 22.41 14.00 -17.39
CA ILE A 111 22.56 14.08 -15.93
C ILE A 111 23.88 13.46 -15.49
N ARG A 112 24.47 13.94 -14.39
CA ARG A 112 25.67 13.36 -13.76
C ARG A 112 25.35 12.89 -12.34
N GLY A 113 25.70 11.63 -12.06
CA GLY A 113 25.59 11.03 -10.73
C GLY A 113 26.89 11.09 -9.94
N ILE A 114 26.98 10.30 -8.88
CA ILE A 114 28.13 10.18 -7.99
C ILE A 114 28.31 8.73 -7.53
N THR A 115 29.56 8.26 -7.43
CA THR A 115 29.84 6.99 -6.75
C THR A 115 29.81 7.21 -5.24
N GLN A 116 29.05 6.38 -4.53
CA GLN A 116 28.96 6.39 -3.06
C GLN A 116 29.37 5.04 -2.49
N THR A 117 29.73 5.04 -1.21
CA THR A 117 30.09 3.84 -0.45
C THR A 117 28.95 3.51 0.51
N ALA A 118 28.40 2.30 0.40
CA ALA A 118 27.53 1.73 1.42
C ALA A 118 28.30 1.59 2.74
N THR A 119 27.60 1.57 3.87
CA THR A 119 28.26 1.39 5.18
C THR A 119 28.91 0.01 5.35
N THR A 120 28.56 -0.96 4.50
CA THR A 120 29.24 -2.27 4.35
C THR A 120 30.57 -2.19 3.60
N GLY A 121 30.94 -1.02 3.06
CA GLY A 121 32.16 -0.80 2.28
C GLY A 121 32.00 -1.07 0.77
N LYS A 122 30.85 -1.59 0.32
CA LYS A 122 30.56 -1.80 -1.10
C LYS A 122 30.24 -0.48 -1.81
N LEU A 123 30.62 -0.38 -3.09
CA LEU A 123 30.37 0.81 -3.89
C LEU A 123 29.04 0.69 -4.67
N VAL A 124 28.39 1.83 -4.85
CA VAL A 124 27.22 2.01 -5.72
C VAL A 124 27.38 3.29 -6.52
N ASP A 125 26.72 3.39 -7.67
CA ASP A 125 26.56 4.67 -8.37
C ASP A 125 25.14 5.21 -8.09
N ALA A 126 25.02 6.49 -7.80
CA ALA A 126 23.78 7.13 -7.39
C ALA A 126 23.51 8.41 -8.20
N TRP A 127 22.26 8.60 -8.61
CA TRP A 127 21.73 9.84 -9.17
C TRP A 127 20.59 10.31 -8.28
N LEU A 128 20.85 11.37 -7.53
CA LEU A 128 19.94 11.91 -6.51
C LEU A 128 19.34 13.22 -7.02
N GLY A 129 18.02 13.35 -6.92
CA GLY A 129 17.33 14.58 -7.32
C GLY A 129 17.20 14.76 -8.83
N ILE A 130 16.83 13.70 -9.58
CA ILE A 130 16.49 13.82 -11.01
C ILE A 130 15.06 14.39 -11.14
N PRO A 131 14.86 15.54 -11.80
CA PRO A 131 13.52 16.09 -11.96
C PRO A 131 12.72 15.28 -13.00
N TYR A 132 11.54 14.81 -12.62
CA TYR A 132 10.66 14.07 -13.53
C TYR A 132 9.43 14.88 -13.98
N ALA A 133 9.12 15.98 -13.30
CA ALA A 133 7.98 16.85 -13.57
C ALA A 133 8.36 18.33 -13.46
N LYS A 134 7.51 19.22 -14.00
CA LYS A 134 7.58 20.66 -13.70
C LYS A 134 7.29 20.90 -12.23
N LYS A 135 7.90 21.95 -11.68
CA LYS A 135 7.68 22.40 -10.30
C LYS A 135 6.20 22.74 -10.09
N PRO A 136 5.48 22.11 -9.15
CA PRO A 136 4.04 22.29 -8.96
C PRO A 136 3.71 23.56 -8.15
N ILE A 137 4.31 24.69 -8.54
CA ILE A 137 4.21 25.98 -7.85
C ILE A 137 3.27 26.94 -8.59
N GLY A 138 2.75 27.95 -7.87
CA GLY A 138 1.86 28.96 -8.46
C GLY A 138 0.61 28.33 -9.05
N ASP A 139 0.36 28.59 -10.34
CA ASP A 139 -0.80 28.06 -11.07
C ASP A 139 -0.79 26.53 -11.25
N LEU A 140 0.34 25.86 -10.98
CA LEU A 140 0.44 24.41 -11.00
C LEU A 140 0.15 23.76 -9.64
N ARG A 141 0.00 24.56 -8.56
CA ARG A 141 -0.40 24.03 -7.26
C ARG A 141 -1.78 23.37 -7.36
N PHE A 142 -1.93 22.20 -6.74
CA PHE A 142 -3.10 21.29 -6.75
C PHE A 142 -3.42 20.59 -8.07
N ARG A 143 -2.91 21.08 -9.20
CA ARG A 143 -3.11 20.43 -10.51
C ARG A 143 -2.28 19.15 -10.61
N HIS A 144 -2.68 18.25 -11.50
CA HIS A 144 -1.84 17.12 -11.91
C HIS A 144 -0.48 17.61 -12.45
N PRO A 145 0.60 16.85 -12.24
CA PRO A 145 1.94 17.22 -12.70
C PRO A 145 1.99 17.36 -14.22
N ARG A 146 2.93 18.17 -14.69
CA ARG A 146 3.23 18.32 -16.11
C ARG A 146 4.65 17.80 -16.40
N PRO A 147 4.90 17.14 -17.55
CA PRO A 147 6.24 16.68 -17.89
C PRO A 147 7.23 17.84 -17.91
N ILE A 148 8.44 17.61 -17.39
CA ILE A 148 9.49 18.64 -17.44
C ILE A 148 9.92 18.93 -18.89
N ASP A 149 10.25 20.20 -19.15
CA ASP A 149 10.84 20.61 -20.41
C ASP A 149 12.29 20.10 -20.52
N ARG A 150 12.81 20.01 -21.73
CA ARG A 150 14.21 19.67 -21.95
C ARG A 150 15.12 20.80 -21.44
N TRP A 151 16.09 20.48 -20.57
CA TRP A 151 17.04 21.48 -20.05
C TRP A 151 18.24 21.72 -20.96
N ASP A 152 18.45 20.87 -21.97
CA ASP A 152 19.55 20.96 -22.94
C ASP A 152 19.24 21.85 -24.16
N THR A 153 18.07 22.51 -24.17
CA THR A 153 17.56 23.27 -25.33
C THR A 153 18.39 24.50 -25.69
N THR A 154 18.99 25.17 -24.70
CA THR A 154 19.82 26.37 -24.91
C THR A 154 21.31 26.06 -24.99
N SER A 155 21.73 24.92 -24.46
CA SER A 155 23.13 24.46 -24.48
C SER A 155 23.11 22.93 -24.43
N PRO A 156 23.39 22.25 -25.57
CA PRO A 156 23.43 20.79 -25.64
C PRO A 156 24.47 20.14 -24.71
N GLU A 157 25.40 20.93 -24.19
CA GLU A 157 26.42 20.50 -23.21
C GLU A 157 25.99 20.68 -21.75
N THR A 158 24.79 21.18 -21.49
CA THR A 158 24.27 21.29 -20.13
C THR A 158 24.08 19.91 -19.53
N ILE A 159 24.86 19.62 -18.48
CA ILE A 159 24.75 18.41 -17.66
C ILE A 159 24.19 18.82 -16.30
N LEU A 160 23.04 18.28 -15.92
CA LEU A 160 22.46 18.49 -14.61
C LEU A 160 23.18 17.61 -13.57
N ASN A 161 23.71 18.20 -12.50
CA ASN A 161 24.31 17.44 -11.41
C ASN A 161 23.21 16.88 -10.50
N CYS A 162 23.07 15.56 -10.49
CA CYS A 162 22.13 14.81 -9.64
C CYS A 162 22.93 14.07 -8.56
N THR A 163 23.59 14.82 -7.68
CA THR A 163 24.52 14.28 -6.67
C THR A 163 24.09 14.55 -5.22
N THR A 164 22.98 15.26 -5.03
CA THR A 164 22.46 15.66 -3.72
C THR A 164 21.01 15.22 -3.57
N PRO A 165 20.58 14.76 -2.37
CA PRO A 165 19.17 14.48 -2.11
C PRO A 165 18.29 15.68 -2.47
N PRO A 166 17.12 15.47 -3.11
CA PRO A 166 16.20 16.54 -3.45
C PRO A 166 15.51 17.11 -2.21
N ASN A 167 14.79 18.22 -2.37
CA ASN A 167 13.91 18.75 -1.34
C ASN A 167 12.80 17.74 -0.98
N THR A 168 12.33 17.82 0.26
CA THR A 168 11.13 17.14 0.75
C THR A 168 9.89 18.00 0.41
N CYS A 169 8.78 17.36 0.02
CA CYS A 169 7.52 18.08 -0.20
C CYS A 169 7.00 18.74 1.09
N VAL A 170 6.34 19.89 0.97
CA VAL A 170 5.75 20.61 2.12
C VAL A 170 4.78 19.73 2.90
N GLN A 171 5.04 19.61 4.19
CA GLN A 171 4.33 18.79 5.16
C GLN A 171 4.58 19.32 6.57
N ILE A 172 3.78 18.87 7.54
CA ILE A 172 3.99 19.18 8.96
C ILE A 172 5.22 18.44 9.49
N PHE A 173 5.83 19.02 10.53
CA PHE A 173 6.86 18.33 11.33
C PHE A 173 6.19 17.73 12.57
N ASP A 174 6.54 16.49 12.89
CA ASP A 174 6.17 15.91 14.18
C ASP A 174 7.06 16.50 15.28
N THR A 175 6.44 17.23 16.19
CA THR A 175 7.07 17.82 17.37
C THR A 175 6.51 17.27 18.68
N LEU A 176 5.61 16.29 18.66
CA LEU A 176 4.90 15.80 19.85
C LEU A 176 5.87 15.27 20.91
N PHE A 177 6.92 14.57 20.46
CA PHE A 177 7.94 13.98 21.33
C PHE A 177 9.30 14.70 21.28
N GLY A 178 9.33 15.95 20.81
CA GLY A 178 10.57 16.72 20.65
C GLY A 178 11.60 16.00 19.78
N ASP A 179 12.85 15.96 20.23
CA ASP A 179 13.96 15.33 19.49
C ASP A 179 14.04 13.80 19.63
N PHE A 180 12.97 13.14 20.07
CA PHE A 180 12.96 11.70 20.29
C PHE A 180 13.22 10.93 18.98
N PRO A 181 14.30 10.10 18.90
CA PRO A 181 14.69 9.46 17.65
C PRO A 181 13.63 8.60 16.97
N GLY A 182 12.78 7.91 17.75
CA GLY A 182 11.70 7.07 17.20
C GLY A 182 10.59 7.87 16.50
N ALA A 183 10.51 9.18 16.74
CA ALA A 183 9.60 10.11 16.05
C ALA A 183 10.35 10.89 14.96
N THR A 184 11.51 11.49 15.30
CA THR A 184 12.25 12.36 14.38
C THR A 184 12.86 11.63 13.18
N MET A 185 13.06 10.30 13.25
CA MET A 185 13.47 9.51 12.09
C MET A 185 12.50 9.56 10.92
N TRP A 186 11.24 9.94 11.16
CA TRP A 186 10.19 10.09 10.13
C TRP A 186 10.02 11.54 9.65
N ASN A 187 10.66 12.51 10.31
CA ASN A 187 10.59 13.91 9.92
C ASN A 187 11.48 14.20 8.70
N PRO A 188 11.15 15.24 7.90
CA PRO A 188 11.99 15.67 6.79
C PRO A 188 13.46 15.89 7.20
N ASN A 189 14.39 15.22 6.53
CA ASN A 189 15.84 15.38 6.69
C ASN A 189 16.49 16.23 5.58
N SER A 190 15.68 16.86 4.73
CA SER A 190 16.11 17.77 3.66
C SER A 190 15.24 19.04 3.67
N PRO A 191 15.63 20.14 3.00
CA PRO A 191 14.83 21.35 2.93
C PRO A 191 13.43 21.06 2.40
N VAL A 192 12.43 21.69 3.02
CA VAL A 192 11.02 21.52 2.66
C VAL A 192 10.63 22.55 1.59
N SER A 193 10.05 22.10 0.49
CA SER A 193 9.69 22.94 -0.66
C SER A 193 8.54 22.34 -1.49
N GLU A 194 7.76 23.18 -2.17
CA GLU A 194 6.80 22.71 -3.20
C GLU A 194 7.52 22.29 -4.48
N ASP A 195 8.73 22.80 -4.72
CA ASP A 195 9.66 22.25 -5.71
C ASP A 195 10.30 20.98 -5.15
N CYS A 196 9.54 19.88 -5.22
CA CYS A 196 9.92 18.59 -4.65
C CYS A 196 9.75 17.39 -5.60
N LEU A 197 9.28 17.54 -6.84
CA LEU A 197 9.00 16.41 -7.74
C LEU A 197 10.28 15.84 -8.40
N TYR A 198 11.01 15.04 -7.62
CA TYR A 198 12.28 14.42 -8.01
C TYR A 198 12.30 12.90 -7.76
N ILE A 199 13.16 12.20 -8.51
CA ILE A 199 13.46 10.78 -8.39
C ILE A 199 14.93 10.58 -8.00
N ASN A 200 15.21 9.53 -7.23
CA ASN A 200 16.55 9.02 -6.96
C ASN A 200 16.71 7.65 -7.62
N VAL A 201 17.87 7.38 -8.22
CA VAL A 201 18.24 6.07 -8.79
C VAL A 201 19.57 5.63 -8.20
N VAL A 202 19.62 4.44 -7.63
CA VAL A 202 20.86 3.85 -7.08
C VAL A 202 21.08 2.48 -7.71
N VAL A 203 22.29 2.26 -8.23
CA VAL A 203 22.66 1.05 -8.98
C VAL A 203 23.90 0.39 -8.37
N PRO A 204 24.02 -0.95 -8.43
CA PRO A 204 25.19 -1.64 -7.91
C PRO A 204 26.42 -1.35 -8.79
N LYS A 205 27.61 -1.50 -8.20
CA LYS A 205 28.89 -1.36 -8.91
C LYS A 205 29.62 -2.71 -8.93
N PRO A 206 29.95 -3.29 -10.10
CA PRO A 206 29.78 -2.74 -11.45
C PRO A 206 28.31 -2.62 -11.89
N ARG A 207 28.03 -1.65 -12.79
CA ARG A 207 26.67 -1.44 -13.31
C ARG A 207 26.15 -2.72 -13.97
N PRO A 208 24.94 -3.18 -13.60
CA PRO A 208 24.41 -4.41 -14.14
C PRO A 208 23.84 -4.19 -15.55
N GLN A 209 23.49 -5.29 -16.22
CA GLN A 209 22.72 -5.26 -17.46
C GLN A 209 21.37 -5.94 -17.21
N ASN A 210 20.29 -5.26 -17.60
CA ASN A 210 18.92 -5.79 -17.53
C ASN A 210 18.50 -6.29 -16.12
N ALA A 211 18.92 -5.58 -15.07
CA ALA A 211 18.61 -5.93 -13.69
C ALA A 211 17.15 -5.69 -13.30
N ALA A 212 16.65 -6.44 -12.31
CA ALA A 212 15.37 -6.14 -11.68
C ALA A 212 15.39 -4.74 -11.05
N VAL A 213 14.28 -4.01 -11.19
CA VAL A 213 14.12 -2.66 -10.67
C VAL A 213 13.09 -2.69 -9.55
N MET A 214 13.45 -2.17 -8.38
CA MET A 214 12.53 -1.97 -7.26
C MET A 214 12.25 -0.48 -7.10
N VAL A 215 10.97 -0.10 -7.06
CA VAL A 215 10.55 1.30 -6.99
C VAL A 215 9.84 1.55 -5.65
N TRP A 216 10.50 2.30 -4.76
CA TRP A 216 10.03 2.62 -3.42
C TRP A 216 9.06 3.81 -3.44
N ILE A 217 7.87 3.59 -2.88
CA ILE A 217 6.88 4.63 -2.59
C ILE A 217 6.75 4.74 -1.07
N PHE A 218 7.15 5.86 -0.50
CA PHE A 218 7.15 6.07 0.96
C PHE A 218 5.72 6.26 1.52
N GLY A 219 5.56 5.91 2.81
CA GLY A 219 4.33 6.04 3.60
C GLY A 219 4.09 7.43 4.20
N GLY A 220 3.48 7.51 5.39
CA GLY A 220 3.20 8.79 6.08
C GLY A 220 1.76 9.30 5.97
N GLY A 221 0.79 8.39 5.90
CA GLY A 221 -0.64 8.72 5.96
C GLY A 221 -1.14 9.67 4.86
N PHE A 222 -0.41 9.76 3.74
CA PHE A 222 -0.58 10.76 2.67
C PHE A 222 -0.39 12.23 3.09
N TYR A 223 0.03 12.54 4.32
CA TYR A 223 0.26 13.92 4.79
C TYR A 223 1.74 14.23 5.08
N SER A 224 2.58 13.20 5.18
CA SER A 224 4.02 13.31 5.46
C SER A 224 4.83 12.26 4.69
N GLY A 225 6.14 12.23 4.91
CA GLY A 225 7.10 11.29 4.35
C GLY A 225 8.05 11.92 3.33
N SER A 226 9.18 11.25 3.09
CA SER A 226 10.16 11.64 2.08
C SER A 226 10.98 10.44 1.61
N ALA A 227 11.29 10.38 0.31
CA ALA A 227 12.22 9.42 -0.25
C ALA A 227 13.68 9.61 0.23
N THR A 228 13.97 10.70 0.95
CA THR A 228 15.32 11.05 1.42
C THR A 228 15.64 10.54 2.83
N LEU A 229 14.67 10.00 3.57
CA LEU A 229 14.88 9.55 4.95
C LEU A 229 15.97 8.48 5.05
N ASP A 230 16.77 8.54 6.09
CA ASP A 230 17.92 7.64 6.28
C ASP A 230 17.53 6.17 6.42
N ILE A 231 16.32 5.90 6.93
CA ILE A 231 15.77 4.54 7.01
C ILE A 231 15.50 3.93 5.63
N TYR A 232 15.34 4.74 4.59
CA TYR A 232 15.16 4.31 3.20
C TYR A 232 16.47 4.32 2.41
N ASP A 233 17.64 4.38 3.07
CA ASP A 233 18.94 4.39 2.40
C ASP A 233 19.13 3.10 1.57
N PRO A 234 19.14 3.19 0.23
CA PRO A 234 19.08 2.00 -0.62
C PRO A 234 20.45 1.34 -0.81
N LYS A 235 21.55 1.96 -0.35
CA LYS A 235 22.90 1.54 -0.71
C LYS A 235 23.21 0.11 -0.32
N ILE A 236 22.78 -0.32 0.87
CA ILE A 236 23.02 -1.68 1.36
C ILE A 236 22.21 -2.68 0.51
N LEU A 237 20.89 -2.51 0.42
CA LEU A 237 20.03 -3.37 -0.38
C LEU A 237 20.53 -3.52 -1.84
N VAL A 238 20.85 -2.41 -2.49
CA VAL A 238 21.34 -2.40 -3.88
C VAL A 238 22.66 -3.16 -4.03
N SER A 239 23.64 -2.91 -3.14
CA SER A 239 24.99 -3.50 -3.25
C SER A 239 25.07 -4.95 -2.76
N GLU A 240 24.19 -5.36 -1.86
CA GLU A 240 24.12 -6.74 -1.38
C GLU A 240 23.32 -7.64 -2.32
N GLU A 241 22.25 -7.12 -2.93
CA GLU A 241 21.29 -7.93 -3.67
C GLU A 241 21.31 -7.72 -5.19
N ASN A 242 22.17 -6.85 -5.72
CA ASN A 242 22.33 -6.61 -7.16
C ASN A 242 21.00 -6.29 -7.87
N VAL A 243 20.24 -5.36 -7.29
CA VAL A 243 19.02 -4.78 -7.89
C VAL A 243 19.23 -3.29 -8.10
N ILE A 244 18.46 -2.68 -9.01
CA ILE A 244 18.40 -1.23 -9.12
C ILE A 244 17.25 -0.74 -8.25
N LEU A 245 17.49 0.25 -7.40
CA LEU A 245 16.47 0.86 -6.57
C LEU A 245 16.19 2.28 -7.06
N VAL A 246 14.91 2.56 -7.23
CA VAL A 246 14.38 3.88 -7.55
C VAL A 246 13.48 4.34 -6.41
N SER A 247 13.59 5.59 -5.98
CA SER A 247 12.63 6.20 -5.05
C SER A 247 12.14 7.54 -5.61
N MET A 248 10.89 7.90 -5.37
CA MET A 248 10.32 9.16 -5.84
C MET A 248 9.72 10.00 -4.71
N GLN A 249 9.81 11.31 -4.88
CA GLN A 249 8.95 12.25 -4.17
C GLN A 249 7.59 12.34 -4.85
N TYR A 250 6.53 12.47 -4.06
CA TYR A 250 5.18 12.82 -4.52
C TYR A 250 4.57 13.84 -3.56
N ARG A 251 3.68 14.72 -4.04
CA ARG A 251 3.02 15.69 -3.16
C ARG A 251 2.13 14.97 -2.14
N VAL A 252 2.20 15.43 -0.91
CA VAL A 252 1.41 14.97 0.24
C VAL A 252 0.47 16.07 0.73
N ALA A 253 -0.36 15.76 1.72
CA ALA A 253 -1.28 16.65 2.40
C ALA A 253 -2.29 17.30 1.42
N SER A 254 -2.85 18.46 1.76
CA SER A 254 -3.72 19.23 0.85
C SER A 254 -3.05 19.54 -0.49
N LEU A 255 -1.73 19.72 -0.52
CA LEU A 255 -1.00 20.05 -1.74
C LEU A 255 -1.01 18.91 -2.78
N GLY A 256 -1.14 17.66 -2.33
CA GLY A 256 -1.26 16.47 -3.17
C GLY A 256 -2.67 15.93 -3.32
N PHE A 257 -3.57 16.20 -2.37
CA PHE A 257 -4.85 15.49 -2.27
C PHE A 257 -6.08 16.38 -2.06
N LEU A 258 -5.95 17.72 -2.16
CA LEU A 258 -7.11 18.61 -2.17
C LEU A 258 -8.01 18.32 -3.38
N TYR A 259 -9.33 18.30 -3.14
CA TYR A 259 -10.34 17.97 -4.13
C TYR A 259 -11.48 18.99 -4.10
N PHE A 260 -11.80 19.58 -5.25
CA PHE A 260 -12.96 20.46 -5.43
C PHE A 260 -13.77 20.15 -6.68
N ASP A 261 -13.58 18.97 -7.28
CA ASP A 261 -14.30 18.58 -8.49
C ASP A 261 -14.22 19.61 -9.64
N THR A 262 -13.05 20.22 -9.80
CA THR A 262 -12.75 21.14 -10.89
C THR A 262 -11.53 20.66 -11.64
N GLU A 263 -11.38 21.07 -12.90
CA GLU A 263 -10.17 20.77 -13.70
C GLU A 263 -8.87 21.21 -13.00
N ASP A 264 -8.97 22.27 -12.21
CA ASP A 264 -7.88 22.93 -11.53
C ASP A 264 -7.48 22.32 -10.18
N VAL A 265 -8.43 21.63 -9.53
CA VAL A 265 -8.27 20.92 -8.26
C VAL A 265 -9.05 19.60 -8.33
N PRO A 266 -8.61 18.66 -9.19
CA PRO A 266 -9.33 17.43 -9.49
C PRO A 266 -9.12 16.33 -8.43
N GLY A 267 -8.28 16.55 -7.42
CA GLY A 267 -7.83 15.52 -6.48
C GLY A 267 -6.72 14.64 -7.07
N ASN A 268 -6.19 13.75 -6.22
CA ASN A 268 -5.20 12.74 -6.56
C ASN A 268 -3.89 13.25 -7.19
N ALA A 269 -3.54 14.54 -7.07
CA ALA A 269 -2.32 15.08 -7.66
C ALA A 269 -1.06 14.33 -7.23
N GLY A 270 -0.99 13.89 -5.96
CA GLY A 270 0.10 13.02 -5.46
C GLY A 270 0.16 11.63 -6.13
N LEU A 271 -0.98 11.03 -6.49
CA LEU A 271 -0.99 9.77 -7.25
C LEU A 271 -0.57 9.98 -8.72
N PHE A 272 -0.93 11.11 -9.31
CA PHE A 272 -0.45 11.47 -10.64
C PHE A 272 1.05 11.82 -10.66
N ASP A 273 1.59 12.35 -9.56
CA ASP A 273 3.04 12.52 -9.37
C ASP A 273 3.74 11.15 -9.42
N GLN A 274 3.25 10.18 -8.65
CA GLN A 274 3.74 8.81 -8.68
C GLN A 274 3.61 8.19 -10.08
N LEU A 275 2.46 8.35 -10.76
CA LEU A 275 2.25 7.89 -12.14
C LEU A 275 3.30 8.46 -13.11
N MET A 276 3.57 9.76 -13.05
CA MET A 276 4.56 10.41 -13.91
C MET A 276 5.97 9.90 -13.61
N ALA A 277 6.29 9.66 -12.34
CA ALA A 277 7.54 9.03 -11.96
C ALA A 277 7.68 7.59 -12.51
N LEU A 278 6.60 6.80 -12.49
CA LEU A 278 6.58 5.46 -13.09
C LEU A 278 6.76 5.50 -14.61
N GLN A 279 6.16 6.48 -15.29
CA GLN A 279 6.39 6.71 -16.72
C GLN A 279 7.86 7.05 -16.99
N TRP A 280 8.47 7.91 -16.16
CA TRP A 280 9.89 8.23 -16.26
C TRP A 280 10.77 6.98 -16.09
N VAL A 281 10.48 6.12 -15.12
CA VAL A 281 11.20 4.84 -14.90
C VAL A 281 11.08 3.96 -16.14
N HIS A 282 9.87 3.75 -16.65
CA HIS A 282 9.62 2.92 -17.82
C HIS A 282 10.40 3.41 -19.05
N GLU A 283 10.52 4.72 -19.25
CA GLU A 283 11.24 5.32 -20.38
C GLU A 283 12.78 5.30 -20.22
N ASN A 284 13.30 5.47 -19.01
CA ASN A 284 14.71 5.80 -18.79
C ASN A 284 15.52 4.73 -18.06
N ILE A 285 14.91 3.81 -17.29
CA ILE A 285 15.66 2.94 -16.36
C ILE A 285 16.65 1.99 -17.07
N LYS A 286 16.40 1.67 -18.34
CA LYS A 286 17.32 0.90 -19.18
C LYS A 286 18.70 1.55 -19.31
N LEU A 287 18.78 2.88 -19.27
CA LEU A 287 20.02 3.63 -19.37
C LEU A 287 20.92 3.43 -18.13
N PHE A 288 20.32 3.05 -17.01
CA PHE A 288 20.98 2.78 -15.74
C PHE A 288 21.32 1.29 -15.57
N GLY A 289 21.01 0.45 -16.57
CA GLY A 289 21.19 -1.01 -16.50
C GLY A 289 19.98 -1.79 -16.01
N GLY A 290 18.82 -1.14 -15.85
CA GLY A 290 17.59 -1.78 -15.38
C GLY A 290 16.74 -2.36 -16.49
N ASN A 291 15.88 -3.30 -16.14
CA ASN A 291 14.89 -3.88 -17.05
C ASN A 291 13.53 -3.19 -16.85
N PRO A 292 13.04 -2.37 -17.81
CA PRO A 292 11.72 -1.74 -17.70
C PRO A 292 10.56 -2.74 -17.73
N ASN A 293 10.81 -3.99 -18.15
CA ASN A 293 9.85 -5.10 -18.11
C ASN A 293 10.04 -6.00 -16.88
N ASN A 294 10.84 -5.59 -15.89
CA ASN A 294 10.95 -6.25 -14.60
C ASN A 294 11.02 -5.22 -13.47
N VAL A 295 9.93 -4.47 -13.32
CA VAL A 295 9.76 -3.42 -12.32
C VAL A 295 8.83 -3.91 -11.22
N THR A 296 9.27 -3.85 -9.97
CA THR A 296 8.47 -4.17 -8.79
C THR A 296 8.23 -2.90 -7.99
N LEU A 297 6.96 -2.54 -7.80
CA LEU A 297 6.62 -1.46 -6.87
C LEU A 297 6.63 -2.01 -5.46
N PHE A 298 7.19 -1.26 -4.51
CA PHE A 298 7.12 -1.61 -3.10
C PHE A 298 6.95 -0.34 -2.26
N GLY A 299 6.18 -0.46 -1.19
CA GLY A 299 5.87 0.66 -0.32
C GLY A 299 5.24 0.17 0.97
N GLU A 300 5.34 1.01 1.98
CA GLU A 300 4.82 0.76 3.33
C GLU A 300 3.72 1.77 3.69
N SER A 301 2.74 1.36 4.48
CA SER A 301 1.63 2.22 4.93
C SER A 301 0.89 2.90 3.77
N ALA A 302 0.82 4.23 3.71
CA ALA A 302 0.24 4.98 2.58
C ALA A 302 0.97 4.72 1.25
N GLY A 303 2.24 4.33 1.29
CA GLY A 303 3.00 3.84 0.15
C GLY A 303 2.48 2.49 -0.34
N ALA A 304 2.19 1.56 0.58
CA ALA A 304 1.54 0.28 0.25
C ALA A 304 0.12 0.49 -0.32
N VAL A 305 -0.64 1.44 0.24
CA VAL A 305 -1.92 1.86 -0.33
C VAL A 305 -1.71 2.37 -1.75
N SER A 306 -0.75 3.27 -1.98
CA SER A 306 -0.42 3.79 -3.31
C SER A 306 -0.07 2.68 -4.31
N VAL A 307 0.77 1.71 -3.92
CA VAL A 307 1.08 0.52 -4.73
C VAL A 307 -0.19 -0.25 -5.07
N SER A 308 -1.07 -0.48 -4.10
CA SER A 308 -2.33 -1.18 -4.34
C SER A 308 -3.25 -0.39 -5.28
N LEU A 309 -3.31 0.94 -5.17
CA LEU A 309 -4.06 1.80 -6.10
C LEU A 309 -3.48 1.76 -7.51
N HIS A 310 -2.17 1.65 -7.66
CA HIS A 310 -1.52 1.45 -8.96
C HIS A 310 -1.82 0.09 -9.61
N LEU A 311 -2.11 -0.95 -8.82
CA LEU A 311 -2.62 -2.23 -9.33
C LEU A 311 -4.05 -2.10 -9.88
N LEU A 312 -4.87 -1.22 -9.29
CA LEU A 312 -6.25 -0.99 -9.69
C LEU A 312 -6.35 -0.03 -10.89
N SER A 313 -5.54 1.02 -10.91
CA SER A 313 -5.65 2.09 -11.90
C SER A 313 -5.36 1.61 -13.33
N PRO A 314 -6.23 1.91 -14.30
CA PRO A 314 -5.98 1.61 -15.70
C PRO A 314 -4.78 2.39 -16.27
N LEU A 315 -4.39 3.53 -15.66
CA LEU A 315 -3.30 4.38 -16.13
C LEU A 315 -1.91 3.82 -15.79
N SER A 316 -1.77 3.11 -14.67
CA SER A 316 -0.46 2.64 -14.19
C SER A 316 -0.22 1.14 -14.32
N ARG A 317 -1.25 0.30 -14.44
CA ARG A 317 -1.11 -1.18 -14.38
C ARG A 317 -0.18 -1.80 -15.44
N ASN A 318 0.17 -1.05 -16.49
CA ASN A 318 1.10 -1.47 -17.54
C ASN A 318 2.53 -0.95 -17.36
N LEU A 319 2.82 -0.16 -16.32
CA LEU A 319 4.14 0.45 -16.08
C LEU A 319 5.04 -0.36 -15.13
N PHE A 320 4.52 -1.45 -14.59
CA PHE A 320 5.24 -2.32 -13.66
C PHE A 320 4.78 -3.77 -13.79
N ASN A 321 5.53 -4.67 -13.17
CA ASN A 321 5.31 -6.11 -13.25
C ASN A 321 4.70 -6.66 -11.97
N GLN A 322 5.28 -6.34 -10.81
CA GLN A 322 4.94 -6.97 -9.52
C GLN A 322 4.79 -5.91 -8.42
N ALA A 323 4.19 -6.30 -7.30
CA ALA A 323 3.91 -5.38 -6.20
C ALA A 323 4.21 -5.99 -4.84
N ILE A 324 4.79 -5.18 -3.96
CA ILE A 324 4.98 -5.47 -2.54
C ILE A 324 4.24 -4.40 -1.74
N MET A 325 3.42 -4.80 -0.78
CA MET A 325 2.58 -3.90 0.03
C MET A 325 2.80 -4.22 1.51
N GLU A 326 3.55 -3.37 2.18
CA GLU A 326 3.94 -3.54 3.57
C GLU A 326 2.93 -2.78 4.46
N SER A 327 2.18 -3.52 5.28
CA SER A 327 1.32 -2.94 6.32
C SER A 327 0.24 -1.97 5.80
N GLY A 328 -0.24 -2.13 4.55
CA GLY A 328 -1.26 -1.27 3.97
C GLY A 328 -1.99 -1.85 2.75
N SER A 329 -3.22 -1.36 2.51
CA SER A 329 -4.10 -1.82 1.42
C SER A 329 -5.12 -0.73 1.07
N SER A 330 -5.50 -0.63 -0.21
CA SER A 330 -6.54 0.30 -0.70
C SER A 330 -7.94 0.03 -0.15
N THR A 331 -8.19 -1.09 0.54
CA THR A 331 -9.45 -1.32 1.25
C THR A 331 -9.46 -0.80 2.68
N ALA A 332 -8.35 -0.21 3.16
CA ALA A 332 -8.28 0.37 4.49
C ALA A 332 -9.25 1.55 4.65
N PRO A 333 -9.88 1.74 5.84
CA PRO A 333 -10.87 2.81 6.06
C PRO A 333 -10.33 4.22 5.82
N TRP A 334 -9.02 4.42 5.97
CA TRP A 334 -8.33 5.70 5.82
C TRP A 334 -7.72 5.92 4.42
N ALA A 335 -7.77 4.92 3.54
CA ALA A 335 -7.09 4.96 2.24
C ALA A 335 -7.78 5.88 1.22
N ILE A 336 -9.11 6.01 1.28
CA ILE A 336 -9.91 6.77 0.31
C ILE A 336 -11.02 7.55 1.02
N LEU A 337 -11.27 8.78 0.57
CA LEU A 337 -12.44 9.57 0.94
C LEU A 337 -13.49 9.59 -0.16
N SER A 338 -14.74 9.78 0.26
CA SER A 338 -15.79 10.16 -0.69
C SER A 338 -15.51 11.56 -1.25
N ARG A 339 -15.96 11.79 -2.49
CA ARG A 339 -15.85 13.11 -3.16
C ARG A 339 -16.45 14.24 -2.32
N GLU A 340 -17.61 14.00 -1.73
CA GLU A 340 -18.33 14.98 -0.90
C GLU A 340 -17.56 15.31 0.39
N GLU A 341 -17.05 14.29 1.09
CA GLU A 341 -16.26 14.51 2.31
C GLU A 341 -14.95 15.24 2.01
N SER A 342 -14.24 14.84 0.95
CA SER A 342 -13.01 15.50 0.53
C SER A 342 -13.24 16.97 0.13
N PHE A 343 -14.31 17.25 -0.60
CA PHE A 343 -14.74 18.62 -0.92
C PHE A 343 -15.02 19.43 0.34
N SER A 344 -15.79 18.86 1.28
CA SER A 344 -16.14 19.54 2.53
C SER A 344 -14.90 19.88 3.37
N ARG A 345 -13.90 19.00 3.41
CA ARG A 345 -12.62 19.26 4.10
C ARG A 345 -11.83 20.36 3.43
N GLY A 346 -11.82 20.39 2.09
CA GLY A 346 -11.22 21.49 1.33
C GLY A 346 -11.83 22.85 1.70
N LEU A 347 -13.16 22.94 1.86
CA LEU A 347 -13.82 24.18 2.29
C LEU A 347 -13.46 24.56 3.73
N LYS A 348 -13.38 23.58 4.64
CA LYS A 348 -12.94 23.83 6.02
C LYS A 348 -11.52 24.38 6.08
N LEU A 349 -10.61 23.81 5.28
CA LEU A 349 -9.25 24.34 5.14
C LEU A 349 -9.27 25.76 4.56
N ALA A 350 -10.07 26.01 3.52
CA ALA A 350 -10.22 27.36 2.97
C ALA A 350 -10.63 28.37 4.04
N LYS A 351 -11.64 28.04 4.83
CA LYS A 351 -12.09 28.85 5.96
C LYS A 351 -10.98 29.07 7.00
N ALA A 352 -10.24 28.02 7.38
CA ALA A 352 -9.13 28.10 8.32
C ALA A 352 -7.98 28.99 7.80
N MET A 353 -7.80 29.04 6.47
CA MET A 353 -6.84 29.91 5.78
C MET A 353 -7.35 31.34 5.56
N GLY A 354 -8.59 31.65 5.94
CA GLY A 354 -9.21 32.95 5.68
C GLY A 354 -9.56 33.18 4.20
N CYS A 355 -9.64 32.11 3.41
CA CYS A 355 -10.10 32.12 2.04
C CYS A 355 -11.63 32.02 1.95
N PRO A 356 -12.24 32.49 0.83
CA PRO A 356 -13.64 32.21 0.55
C PRO A 356 -13.92 30.70 0.60
N ASP A 357 -15.01 30.29 1.23
CA ASP A 357 -15.40 28.89 1.46
C ASP A 357 -16.80 28.57 0.91
N ASP A 358 -17.24 29.32 -0.11
CA ASP A 358 -18.52 29.12 -0.79
C ASP A 358 -18.39 28.12 -1.94
N ARG A 359 -19.10 26.98 -1.82
CA ARG A 359 -19.18 25.94 -2.88
C ARG A 359 -19.60 26.53 -4.23
N ASN A 360 -20.47 27.55 -4.26
CA ASN A 360 -20.95 28.15 -5.51
C ASN A 360 -19.92 29.07 -6.17
N ALA A 361 -18.88 29.49 -5.44
CA ALA A 361 -17.83 30.39 -5.90
C ALA A 361 -16.44 29.75 -5.78
N ILE A 362 -16.35 28.43 -6.00
CA ILE A 362 -15.15 27.64 -5.72
C ILE A 362 -13.88 28.13 -6.41
N HIS A 363 -13.99 28.77 -7.59
CA HIS A 363 -12.86 29.39 -8.27
C HIS A 363 -12.14 30.44 -7.40
N LYS A 364 -12.88 31.22 -6.59
CA LYS A 364 -12.30 32.21 -5.66
C LYS A 364 -11.57 31.52 -4.51
N THR A 365 -12.11 30.41 -4.03
CA THR A 365 -11.46 29.55 -3.03
C THR A 365 -10.13 29.04 -3.55
N VAL A 366 -10.11 28.47 -4.75
CA VAL A 366 -8.90 27.94 -5.40
C VAL A 366 -7.86 29.03 -5.63
N GLU A 367 -8.27 30.18 -6.18
CA GLU A 367 -7.36 31.31 -6.42
C GLU A 367 -6.71 31.81 -5.12
N CYS A 368 -7.48 31.90 -4.04
CA CYS A 368 -6.97 32.28 -2.73
C CYS A 368 -5.98 31.24 -2.17
N LEU A 369 -6.35 29.96 -2.19
CA LEU A 369 -5.50 28.88 -1.68
C LEU A 369 -4.19 28.72 -2.48
N ARG A 370 -4.18 28.99 -3.78
CA ARG A 370 -2.94 29.00 -4.58
C ARG A 370 -1.94 30.08 -4.15
N LYS A 371 -2.42 31.20 -3.60
CA LYS A 371 -1.59 32.30 -3.11
C LYS A 371 -1.23 32.16 -1.63
N ALA A 372 -1.87 31.23 -0.92
CA ALA A 372 -1.63 31.01 0.50
C ALA A 372 -0.24 30.41 0.76
N ASN A 373 0.28 30.60 1.98
CA ASN A 373 1.50 29.96 2.43
C ASN A 373 1.25 28.45 2.61
N SER A 374 2.07 27.61 1.95
CA SER A 374 1.90 26.15 1.95
C SER A 374 2.22 25.51 3.31
N SER A 375 3.19 26.02 4.05
CA SER A 375 3.49 25.53 5.42
C SER A 375 2.32 25.79 6.38
N MET A 376 1.76 27.00 6.35
CA MET A 376 0.57 27.33 7.14
C MET A 376 -0.65 26.50 6.72
N MET A 377 -0.74 26.13 5.45
CA MET A 377 -1.84 25.30 4.94
C MET A 377 -1.80 23.92 5.56
N VAL A 378 -0.65 23.23 5.50
CA VAL A 378 -0.48 21.89 6.07
C VAL A 378 -0.65 21.86 7.59
N GLU A 379 -0.28 22.93 8.29
CA GLU A 379 -0.51 23.08 9.74
C GLU A 379 -2.00 23.19 10.10
N LYS A 380 -2.83 23.74 9.21
CA LYS A 380 -4.26 24.03 9.46
C LYS A 380 -5.23 22.96 8.93
N GLU A 381 -4.73 21.82 8.48
CA GLU A 381 -5.56 20.73 7.93
C GLU A 381 -6.35 19.96 8.99
N TRP A 382 -5.89 19.99 10.24
CA TRP A 382 -6.39 19.15 11.32
C TRP A 382 -7.49 19.84 12.14
N ASP A 383 -8.76 19.56 11.83
CA ASP A 383 -9.95 20.11 12.51
C ASP A 383 -10.65 19.07 13.43
N HIS A 384 -10.55 17.78 13.09
CA HIS A 384 -11.15 16.68 13.86
C HIS A 384 -10.17 15.53 14.00
N VAL A 385 -9.98 15.06 15.22
CA VAL A 385 -9.07 13.95 15.51
C VAL A 385 -9.94 12.73 15.75
N ALA A 386 -10.02 11.85 14.75
CA ALA A 386 -10.28 10.44 14.99
C ALA A 386 -8.97 9.70 14.73
N ILE A 387 -8.76 8.55 15.37
CA ILE A 387 -7.54 7.77 15.17
C ILE A 387 -7.43 7.29 13.71
N CYS A 388 -6.22 7.35 13.13
CA CYS A 388 -5.95 7.03 11.72
C CYS A 388 -6.85 7.80 10.74
N PHE A 389 -7.26 9.03 11.10
CA PHE A 389 -7.97 9.93 10.22
C PHE A 389 -6.99 10.92 9.61
N PHE A 390 -6.77 10.83 8.30
CA PHE A 390 -5.92 11.75 7.57
C PHE A 390 -6.79 12.75 6.78
N PRO A 391 -6.55 14.07 6.88
CA PRO A 391 -7.46 15.08 6.31
C PRO A 391 -7.61 14.99 4.79
N PHE A 392 -6.50 14.84 4.07
CA PHE A 392 -6.47 14.80 2.62
C PHE A 392 -5.77 13.52 2.15
N VAL A 393 -6.54 12.65 1.51
CA VAL A 393 -6.11 11.34 0.99
C VAL A 393 -6.76 11.12 -0.39
N PRO A 394 -6.44 10.04 -1.12
CA PRO A 394 -7.06 9.76 -2.41
C PRO A 394 -8.59 9.79 -2.44
N VAL A 395 -9.14 10.09 -3.61
CA VAL A 395 -10.58 10.05 -3.93
C VAL A 395 -10.81 9.21 -5.19
N VAL A 396 -12.03 8.73 -5.40
CA VAL A 396 -12.42 8.16 -6.71
C VAL A 396 -12.73 9.31 -7.67
N ASP A 397 -11.76 9.67 -8.50
CA ASP A 397 -11.76 10.84 -9.38
C ASP A 397 -12.37 10.58 -10.77
N GLY A 398 -12.47 9.31 -11.18
CA GLY A 398 -12.95 8.90 -12.50
C GLY A 398 -11.88 8.88 -13.59
N ALA A 399 -10.63 9.22 -13.25
CA ALA A 399 -9.48 9.17 -14.16
C ALA A 399 -8.41 8.19 -13.65
N PHE A 400 -7.83 8.43 -12.47
CA PHE A 400 -6.90 7.48 -11.86
C PHE A 400 -7.63 6.24 -11.34
N LEU A 401 -8.73 6.44 -10.61
CA LEU A 401 -9.65 5.37 -10.21
C LEU A 401 -11.00 5.58 -10.90
N ASP A 402 -11.46 4.58 -11.64
CA ASP A 402 -12.79 4.54 -12.24
C ASP A 402 -13.87 4.03 -11.26
N ASP A 403 -13.46 3.31 -10.21
CA ASP A 403 -14.35 2.76 -9.19
C ASP A 403 -13.67 2.66 -7.80
N HIS A 404 -14.47 2.38 -6.79
CA HIS A 404 -14.01 2.15 -5.42
C HIS A 404 -13.21 0.83 -5.34
N PRO A 405 -12.10 0.74 -4.57
CA PRO A 405 -11.25 -0.45 -4.49
C PRO A 405 -11.97 -1.76 -4.21
N GLN A 406 -12.90 -1.78 -3.25
CA GLN A 406 -13.74 -2.95 -2.95
C GLN A 406 -14.50 -3.42 -4.18
N LYS A 407 -15.02 -2.49 -5.00
CA LYS A 407 -15.73 -2.83 -6.24
C LYS A 407 -14.77 -3.36 -7.29
N SER A 408 -13.63 -2.70 -7.51
CA SER A 408 -12.59 -3.16 -8.45
C SER A 408 -12.08 -4.57 -8.11
N LEU A 409 -11.90 -4.87 -6.82
CA LEU A 409 -11.54 -6.21 -6.35
C LEU A 409 -12.67 -7.22 -6.58
N SER A 410 -13.93 -6.85 -6.32
CA SER A 410 -15.08 -7.75 -6.52
C SER A 410 -15.36 -8.06 -7.99
N THR A 411 -15.08 -7.14 -8.90
CA THR A 411 -15.28 -7.28 -10.35
C THR A 411 -14.02 -7.75 -11.07
N ASN A 412 -12.95 -8.05 -10.33
CA ASN A 412 -11.67 -8.47 -10.86
C ASN A 412 -10.97 -7.43 -11.77
N ASN A 413 -11.37 -6.15 -11.71
CA ASN A 413 -10.77 -5.05 -12.48
C ASN A 413 -9.48 -4.55 -11.80
N PHE A 414 -8.40 -5.31 -11.96
CA PHE A 414 -7.08 -5.00 -11.44
C PHE A 414 -6.00 -5.78 -12.19
N LYS A 415 -4.74 -5.35 -12.07
CA LYS A 415 -3.59 -6.02 -12.68
C LYS A 415 -3.44 -7.46 -12.16
N LYS A 416 -3.44 -8.45 -13.06
CA LYS A 416 -3.13 -9.84 -12.71
C LYS A 416 -1.61 -10.03 -12.66
N THR A 417 -1.08 -10.21 -11.45
CA THR A 417 0.34 -10.41 -11.19
C THR A 417 0.57 -10.98 -9.80
N ASN A 418 1.80 -11.39 -9.51
CA ASN A 418 2.21 -11.82 -8.19
C ASN A 418 2.32 -10.63 -7.23
N ILE A 419 1.92 -10.84 -5.98
CA ILE A 419 2.04 -9.85 -4.91
C ILE A 419 2.70 -10.45 -3.66
N LEU A 420 3.47 -9.64 -2.94
CA LEU A 420 3.95 -9.92 -1.59
C LEU A 420 3.35 -8.88 -0.65
N MET A 421 2.81 -9.28 0.49
CA MET A 421 2.28 -8.33 1.47
C MET A 421 2.30 -8.88 2.88
N GLY A 422 2.07 -8.04 3.88
CA GLY A 422 2.03 -8.47 5.27
C GLY A 422 1.72 -7.37 6.24
N SER A 423 1.83 -7.70 7.52
CA SER A 423 1.57 -6.78 8.64
C SER A 423 2.55 -7.07 9.78
N ASN A 424 2.75 -6.08 10.63
CA ASN A 424 3.48 -6.19 11.88
C ASN A 424 2.54 -6.65 13.01
N SER A 425 3.11 -7.09 14.13
CA SER A 425 2.26 -7.60 15.22
C SER A 425 1.51 -6.53 16.00
N GLU A 426 2.06 -5.32 16.14
CA GLU A 426 1.50 -4.21 16.93
C GLU A 426 1.29 -2.93 16.08
N GLU A 427 0.51 -3.04 15.00
CA GLU A 427 0.20 -1.94 14.08
C GLU A 427 -0.52 -0.74 14.73
N GLY A 428 -1.24 -0.97 15.84
CA GLY A 428 -2.12 0.03 16.43
C GLY A 428 -1.37 1.04 17.31
N TYR A 429 -0.34 0.59 18.04
CA TYR A 429 0.28 1.41 19.08
C TYR A 429 0.83 2.74 18.60
N TYR A 430 1.45 2.78 17.42
CA TYR A 430 1.97 4.04 16.88
C TYR A 430 0.85 5.08 16.78
N SER A 431 -0.29 4.74 16.16
CA SER A 431 -1.42 5.66 16.04
C SER A 431 -2.05 6.02 17.40
N ILE A 432 -2.05 5.08 18.36
CA ILE A 432 -2.63 5.30 19.69
C ILE A 432 -1.81 6.32 20.50
N PHE A 433 -0.47 6.30 20.40
CA PHE A 433 0.39 7.29 21.08
C PHE A 433 0.04 8.73 20.73
N TYR A 434 -0.24 8.99 19.45
CA TYR A 434 -0.55 10.33 18.96
C TYR A 434 -2.01 10.72 19.18
N TYR A 435 -2.89 9.75 19.46
CA TYR A 435 -4.32 9.99 19.62
C TYR A 435 -4.77 10.04 21.08
N LEU A 436 -4.38 9.06 21.90
CA LEU A 436 -4.74 8.95 23.32
C LEU A 436 -3.57 9.37 24.21
N THR A 437 -3.01 10.55 23.97
CA THR A 437 -1.75 11.05 24.60
C THR A 437 -1.76 11.01 26.13
N GLU A 438 -2.92 11.24 26.76
CA GLU A 438 -3.07 11.21 28.21
C GLU A 438 -3.02 9.78 28.79
N LEU A 439 -3.52 8.80 28.04
CA LEU A 439 -3.56 7.39 28.44
C LEU A 439 -2.27 6.66 28.05
N PHE A 440 -1.70 7.00 26.90
CA PHE A 440 -0.52 6.37 26.31
C PHE A 440 0.65 7.35 26.29
N LYS A 441 1.28 7.52 27.45
CA LYS A 441 2.51 8.29 27.59
C LYS A 441 3.70 7.48 27.09
N LYS A 442 4.73 8.15 26.54
CA LYS A 442 5.98 7.53 26.10
C LYS A 442 6.87 7.16 27.29
N GLU A 443 6.40 6.20 28.09
CA GLU A 443 6.98 5.71 29.34
C GLU A 443 6.88 4.16 29.40
N GLU A 444 7.74 3.49 30.19
CA GLU A 444 7.79 2.01 30.23
C GLU A 444 6.61 1.36 30.98
N ASN A 445 5.99 2.06 31.93
CA ASN A 445 5.02 1.45 32.85
C ASN A 445 3.57 1.83 32.53
N VAL A 446 3.22 1.97 31.25
CA VAL A 446 1.84 2.28 30.82
C VAL A 446 0.94 1.08 31.05
N MET A 447 -0.16 1.31 31.77
CA MET A 447 -1.15 0.32 32.17
C MET A 447 -2.55 0.88 31.91
N VAL A 448 -3.49 0.06 31.42
CA VAL A 448 -4.84 0.51 31.09
C VAL A 448 -5.85 -0.23 31.95
N SER A 449 -6.48 0.48 32.90
CA SER A 449 -7.55 -0.10 33.72
C SER A 449 -8.75 -0.52 32.86
N ARG A 450 -9.60 -1.42 33.38
CA ARG A 450 -10.81 -1.85 32.69
C ARG A 450 -11.74 -0.68 32.34
N GLU A 451 -11.85 0.29 33.23
CA GLU A 451 -12.64 1.51 32.99
C GLU A 451 -12.06 2.35 31.85
N ASN A 452 -10.74 2.54 31.83
CA ASN A 452 -10.07 3.29 30.75
C ASN A 452 -10.14 2.54 29.42
N PHE A 453 -10.09 1.21 29.43
CA PHE A 453 -10.30 0.38 28.24
C PHE A 453 -11.69 0.60 27.63
N ALA A 454 -12.75 0.50 28.43
CA ALA A 454 -14.12 0.74 27.98
C ALA A 454 -14.32 2.18 27.44
N LYS A 455 -13.73 3.17 28.11
CA LYS A 455 -13.72 4.58 27.63
C LYS A 455 -12.98 4.72 26.30
N ALA A 456 -11.81 4.10 26.18
CA ALA A 456 -10.98 4.16 24.97
C ALA A 456 -11.68 3.53 23.77
N ILE A 457 -12.46 2.45 23.92
CA ILE A 457 -13.29 1.90 22.84
C ILE A 457 -14.23 2.97 22.27
N GLY A 458 -14.85 3.76 23.15
CA GLY A 458 -15.71 4.87 22.77
C GLY A 458 -14.97 5.96 21.97
N GLN A 459 -13.76 6.31 22.39
CA GLN A 459 -12.93 7.35 21.77
C GLN A 459 -12.31 6.91 20.44
N LEU A 460 -11.92 5.64 20.33
CA LEU A 460 -11.32 5.05 19.12
C LEU A 460 -12.37 4.74 18.06
N ASN A 461 -13.62 4.51 18.46
CA ASN A 461 -14.74 4.19 17.57
C ASN A 461 -15.89 5.19 17.75
N PRO A 462 -15.67 6.51 17.50
CA PRO A 462 -16.64 7.55 17.84
C PRO A 462 -17.96 7.39 17.08
N ASN A 463 -17.90 6.91 15.83
CA ASN A 463 -19.06 6.72 14.96
C ASN A 463 -19.80 5.39 15.19
N ALA A 464 -19.25 4.48 15.99
CA ALA A 464 -19.91 3.23 16.33
C ALA A 464 -21.02 3.48 17.36
N ASP A 465 -22.14 2.77 17.21
CA ASP A 465 -23.20 2.83 18.22
C ASP A 465 -22.93 1.88 19.40
N ALA A 466 -23.82 1.91 20.39
CA ALA A 466 -23.65 1.15 21.62
C ALA A 466 -23.55 -0.37 21.38
N ALA A 467 -24.33 -0.92 20.44
CA ALA A 467 -24.31 -2.36 20.14
C ALA A 467 -22.96 -2.76 19.54
N VAL A 468 -22.45 -1.98 18.58
CA VAL A 468 -21.13 -2.22 17.99
C VAL A 468 -20.02 -2.03 19.03
N LYS A 469 -20.10 -1.01 19.89
CA LYS A 469 -19.11 -0.79 20.96
C LYS A 469 -19.07 -1.96 21.96
N SER A 470 -20.23 -2.49 22.35
CA SER A 470 -20.30 -3.69 23.20
C SER A 470 -19.74 -4.93 22.52
N ALA A 471 -19.97 -5.09 21.21
CA ALA A 471 -19.38 -6.18 20.44
C ALA A 471 -17.84 -6.08 20.36
N ILE A 472 -17.30 -4.87 20.15
CA ILE A 472 -15.85 -4.62 20.15
C ILE A 472 -15.27 -4.93 21.54
N GLU A 473 -15.92 -4.47 22.61
CA GLU A 473 -15.50 -4.78 23.96
C GLU A 473 -15.48 -6.29 24.21
N PHE A 474 -16.48 -7.02 23.72
CA PHE A 474 -16.54 -8.46 23.85
C PHE A 474 -15.40 -9.18 23.11
N GLU A 475 -15.18 -8.84 21.84
CA GLU A 475 -14.16 -9.46 20.99
C GLU A 475 -12.74 -9.23 21.54
N TYR A 476 -12.45 -8.02 22.02
CA TYR A 476 -11.11 -7.62 22.43
C TYR A 476 -10.85 -7.73 23.94
N THR A 477 -11.75 -8.35 24.70
CA THR A 477 -11.50 -8.65 26.12
C THR A 477 -10.85 -10.01 26.29
N ASP A 478 -9.73 -10.07 27.01
CA ASP A 478 -9.25 -11.34 27.55
C ASP A 478 -10.16 -11.78 28.71
N TRP A 479 -11.10 -12.68 28.42
CA TRP A 479 -12.09 -13.15 29.38
C TRP A 479 -11.54 -14.05 30.49
N PHE A 480 -10.29 -14.53 30.40
CA PHE A 480 -9.63 -15.20 31.54
C PHE A 480 -9.12 -14.19 32.57
N SER A 481 -8.85 -12.95 32.16
CA SER A 481 -8.33 -11.90 33.05
C SER A 481 -8.82 -10.51 32.63
N PRO A 482 -10.14 -10.23 32.69
CA PRO A 482 -10.74 -9.04 32.09
C PRO A 482 -10.26 -7.72 32.72
N ASN A 483 -9.79 -7.76 33.97
CA ASN A 483 -9.30 -6.60 34.70
C ASN A 483 -7.76 -6.43 34.63
N ASP A 484 -7.06 -7.32 33.92
CA ASP A 484 -5.61 -7.21 33.75
C ASP A 484 -5.26 -5.97 32.92
N PRO A 485 -4.47 -5.04 33.47
CA PRO A 485 -4.24 -3.77 32.82
C PRO A 485 -3.29 -3.82 31.61
N GLU A 486 -2.42 -4.83 31.53
CA GLU A 486 -1.55 -5.04 30.37
C GLU A 486 -2.33 -5.65 29.22
N LYS A 487 -3.19 -6.63 29.50
CA LYS A 487 -4.06 -7.25 28.50
C LYS A 487 -5.04 -6.23 27.90
N ASN A 488 -5.63 -5.38 28.73
CA ASN A 488 -6.47 -4.27 28.28
C ASN A 488 -5.70 -3.26 27.41
N ARG A 489 -4.44 -2.95 27.75
CA ARG A 489 -3.57 -2.10 26.91
C ARG A 489 -3.32 -2.74 25.54
N ASN A 490 -2.91 -4.00 25.52
CA ASN A 490 -2.62 -4.76 24.30
C ASN A 490 -3.88 -4.94 23.43
N ALA A 491 -5.06 -5.04 24.04
CA ALA A 491 -6.32 -5.11 23.32
C ALA A 491 -6.63 -3.83 22.53
N LEU A 492 -6.26 -2.64 23.03
CA LEU A 492 -6.41 -1.38 22.30
C LEU A 492 -5.52 -1.34 21.06
N ASP A 493 -4.27 -1.82 21.14
CA ASP A 493 -3.43 -2.01 19.96
C ASP A 493 -4.10 -2.92 18.95
N LYS A 494 -4.53 -4.11 19.38
CA LYS A 494 -5.09 -5.10 18.46
C LYS A 494 -6.37 -4.62 17.78
N MET A 495 -7.28 -3.93 18.48
CA MET A 495 -8.49 -3.42 17.81
C MET A 495 -8.19 -2.37 16.75
N VAL A 496 -7.21 -1.49 17.01
CA VAL A 496 -6.80 -0.45 16.05
C VAL A 496 -6.04 -1.08 14.89
N GLY A 497 -5.05 -1.92 15.20
CA GLY A 497 -4.21 -2.61 14.21
C GLY A 497 -5.02 -3.50 13.27
N ASP A 498 -5.96 -4.28 13.81
CA ASP A 498 -6.83 -5.16 13.03
C ASP A 498 -7.73 -4.37 12.09
N TYR A 499 -8.43 -3.37 12.62
CA TYR A 499 -9.39 -2.59 11.84
C TYR A 499 -8.74 -1.71 10.78
N GLN A 500 -7.62 -1.07 11.11
CA GLN A 500 -6.97 -0.08 10.26
C GLN A 500 -5.95 -0.68 9.29
N PHE A 501 -5.35 -1.84 9.62
CA PHE A 501 -4.24 -2.42 8.84
C PHE A 501 -4.45 -3.91 8.53
N THR A 502 -4.24 -4.80 9.51
CA THR A 502 -4.11 -6.25 9.30
C THR A 502 -5.27 -6.86 8.52
N CYS A 503 -6.52 -6.50 8.84
CA CYS A 503 -7.67 -7.09 8.17
C CYS A 503 -7.91 -6.56 6.76
N ASN A 504 -7.39 -5.38 6.43
CA ASN A 504 -7.44 -4.81 5.09
C ASN A 504 -6.37 -5.43 4.18
N VAL A 505 -5.20 -5.73 4.75
CA VAL A 505 -4.14 -6.52 4.12
C VAL A 505 -4.68 -7.93 3.80
N ASN A 506 -5.29 -8.61 4.78
CA ASN A 506 -5.89 -9.93 4.58
C ASN A 506 -7.00 -9.94 3.52
N GLU A 507 -7.88 -8.94 3.53
CA GLU A 507 -8.97 -8.83 2.55
C GLU A 507 -8.42 -8.73 1.12
N PHE A 508 -7.44 -7.83 0.91
CA PHE A 508 -6.85 -7.63 -0.41
C PHE A 508 -6.12 -8.88 -0.89
N ALA A 509 -5.31 -9.50 -0.01
CA ALA A 509 -4.62 -10.77 -0.28
C ALA A 509 -5.61 -11.87 -0.70
N HIS A 510 -6.69 -12.03 0.06
CA HIS A 510 -7.70 -13.05 -0.20
C HIS A 510 -8.40 -12.83 -1.55
N LYS A 511 -8.81 -11.59 -1.85
CA LYS A 511 -9.43 -11.23 -3.14
C LYS A 511 -8.48 -11.45 -4.32
N TYR A 512 -7.18 -11.14 -4.15
CA TYR A 512 -6.18 -11.42 -5.17
C TYR A 512 -5.98 -12.93 -5.40
N ALA A 513 -5.85 -13.70 -4.33
CA ALA A 513 -5.63 -15.16 -4.39
C ALA A 513 -6.82 -15.89 -5.04
N LEU A 514 -8.05 -15.44 -4.82
CA LEU A 514 -9.26 -15.99 -5.44
C LEU A 514 -9.25 -15.93 -6.97
N THR A 515 -8.44 -15.05 -7.56
CA THR A 515 -8.32 -14.91 -9.01
C THR A 515 -7.16 -15.69 -9.63
N GLY A 516 -6.52 -16.59 -8.84
CA GLY A 516 -5.42 -17.43 -9.31
C GLY A 516 -4.05 -16.76 -9.32
N ASN A 517 -3.92 -15.52 -8.82
CA ASN A 517 -2.62 -14.86 -8.67
C ASN A 517 -1.84 -15.47 -7.50
N ASN A 518 -0.50 -15.49 -7.61
CA ASN A 518 0.34 -15.87 -6.48
C ASN A 518 0.42 -14.73 -5.47
N VAL A 519 0.11 -15.04 -4.21
CA VAL A 519 0.22 -14.12 -3.09
C VAL A 519 1.22 -14.70 -2.11
N TYR A 520 2.09 -13.87 -1.54
CA TYR A 520 3.00 -14.25 -0.46
C TYR A 520 2.72 -13.35 0.75
N MET A 521 2.25 -13.95 1.84
CA MET A 521 1.89 -13.22 3.06
C MET A 521 2.99 -13.35 4.12
N TYR A 522 3.39 -12.25 4.76
CA TYR A 522 4.21 -12.29 5.99
C TYR A 522 3.46 -11.78 7.22
N TYR A 523 3.97 -12.17 8.38
CA TYR A 523 3.66 -11.53 9.65
C TYR A 523 4.96 -11.23 10.39
N PHE A 524 5.33 -9.95 10.50
CA PHE A 524 6.60 -9.53 11.09
C PHE A 524 6.45 -9.36 12.59
N LYS A 525 7.33 -10.03 13.34
CA LYS A 525 7.21 -10.18 14.80
C LYS A 525 8.51 -9.90 15.55
N HIS A 526 9.47 -9.30 14.86
CA HIS A 526 10.76 -9.02 15.46
C HIS A 526 10.83 -7.58 15.99
N ARG A 527 11.10 -7.44 17.28
CA ARG A 527 11.39 -6.15 17.89
C ARG A 527 12.90 -5.95 17.97
N SER A 528 13.41 -4.88 17.35
CA SER A 528 14.83 -4.58 17.43
C SER A 528 15.29 -4.30 18.85
N LEU A 529 16.48 -4.77 19.21
CA LEU A 529 17.04 -4.55 20.55
C LEU A 529 17.26 -3.07 20.86
N ASN A 530 17.63 -2.30 19.84
CA ASN A 530 17.86 -0.85 19.91
C ASN A 530 16.61 -0.01 19.65
N ASN A 531 15.41 -0.62 19.58
CA ASN A 531 14.17 0.11 19.34
C ASN A 531 13.96 1.14 20.48
N PRO A 532 13.86 2.46 20.15
CA PRO A 532 13.86 3.52 21.15
C PRO A 532 12.51 3.69 21.86
N TRP A 533 11.44 3.06 21.37
CA TRP A 533 10.12 3.12 21.97
C TRP A 533 10.04 2.24 23.22
N PRO A 534 9.09 2.48 24.14
CA PRO A 534 8.91 1.64 25.32
C PRO A 534 8.74 0.15 24.98
N LYS A 535 9.23 -0.77 25.81
CA LYS A 535 9.27 -2.22 25.49
C LYS A 535 7.90 -2.83 25.21
N TRP A 536 6.87 -2.36 25.89
CA TRP A 536 5.50 -2.86 25.74
C TRP A 536 4.87 -2.57 24.37
N THR A 537 5.49 -1.69 23.58
CA THR A 537 5.02 -1.36 22.22
C THR A 537 5.21 -2.49 21.22
N GLY A 538 5.98 -3.52 21.56
CA GLY A 538 6.15 -4.68 20.69
C GLY A 538 6.80 -4.30 19.36
N VAL A 539 6.18 -4.71 18.26
CA VAL A 539 6.65 -4.50 16.89
C VAL A 539 5.67 -3.60 16.16
N MET A 540 5.98 -2.31 16.12
CA MET A 540 5.06 -1.28 15.65
C MET A 540 5.02 -1.16 14.14
N HIS A 541 4.05 -0.39 13.65
CA HIS A 541 3.93 0.02 12.25
C HIS A 541 5.26 0.63 11.74
N GLY A 542 5.79 0.08 10.65
CA GLY A 542 7.03 0.52 10.00
C GLY A 542 8.35 -0.07 10.55
N ASP A 543 8.32 -0.89 11.60
CA ASP A 543 9.53 -1.49 12.19
C ASP A 543 10.28 -2.43 11.22
N GLU A 544 9.59 -3.03 10.24
CA GLU A 544 10.16 -3.97 9.27
C GLU A 544 11.05 -3.27 8.23
N ILE A 545 10.82 -1.98 7.97
CA ILE A 545 11.48 -1.21 6.91
C ILE A 545 13.01 -1.25 7.08
N SER A 546 13.49 -1.05 8.32
CA SER A 546 14.93 -1.10 8.63
C SER A 546 15.58 -2.40 8.17
N TYR A 547 14.88 -3.54 8.28
CA TYR A 547 15.38 -4.84 7.87
C TYR A 547 15.32 -5.04 6.36
N VAL A 548 14.30 -4.50 5.68
CA VAL A 548 14.14 -4.53 4.21
C VAL A 548 15.23 -3.70 3.51
N PHE A 549 15.61 -2.56 4.09
CA PHE A 549 16.66 -1.69 3.50
C PHE A 549 18.09 -2.07 3.91
N GLY A 550 18.24 -3.01 4.85
CA GLY A 550 19.56 -3.52 5.25
C GLY A 550 20.21 -2.75 6.39
N ASP A 551 19.48 -1.91 7.12
CA ASP A 551 20.03 -1.09 8.20
C ASP A 551 20.81 -1.89 9.26
N PRO A 552 20.40 -3.13 9.63
CA PRO A 552 21.19 -3.99 10.51
C PRO A 552 22.62 -4.27 10.05
N LEU A 553 22.90 -4.27 8.75
CA LEU A 553 24.24 -4.49 8.21
C LEU A 553 25.16 -3.27 8.38
N ASN A 554 24.65 -2.14 8.86
CA ASN A 554 25.45 -0.96 9.18
C ASN A 554 26.27 -1.19 10.46
N PRO A 555 27.60 -1.33 10.39
CA PRO A 555 28.44 -1.62 11.56
C PRO A 555 28.38 -0.52 12.63
N ASN A 556 27.94 0.70 12.28
CA ASN A 556 27.84 1.82 13.20
C ASN A 556 26.60 1.76 14.11
N LYS A 557 25.58 0.97 13.78
CA LYS A 557 24.29 0.93 14.50
C LYS A 557 24.15 -0.19 15.53
N ARG A 558 25.16 -1.07 15.63
CA ARG A 558 25.29 -2.12 16.67
C ARG A 558 24.04 -3.00 16.84
N TYR A 559 23.52 -3.51 15.73
CA TYR A 559 22.51 -4.58 15.75
C TYR A 559 23.14 -5.92 16.14
N GLU A 560 22.33 -6.81 16.69
CA GLU A 560 22.73 -8.18 17.04
C GLU A 560 22.95 -9.04 15.79
N ILE A 561 23.71 -10.13 15.94
CA ILE A 561 24.05 -11.03 14.83
C ILE A 561 22.77 -11.63 14.22
N GLU A 562 21.81 -12.00 15.05
CA GLU A 562 20.54 -12.57 14.61
C GLU A 562 19.71 -11.55 13.80
N GLU A 563 19.77 -10.26 14.16
CA GLU A 563 19.10 -9.16 13.44
C GLU A 563 19.74 -8.93 12.06
N ILE A 564 21.07 -9.01 11.99
CA ILE A 564 21.82 -8.95 10.73
C ILE A 564 21.40 -10.11 9.80
N GLU A 565 21.31 -11.33 10.33
CA GLU A 565 20.91 -12.50 9.54
C GLU A 565 19.42 -12.45 9.13
N LEU A 566 18.54 -11.91 9.98
CA LEU A 566 17.15 -11.64 9.61
C LEU A 566 17.06 -10.63 8.47
N SER A 567 17.80 -9.52 8.56
CA SER A 567 17.81 -8.49 7.51
C SER A 567 18.34 -9.02 6.18
N LYS A 568 19.46 -9.76 6.18
CA LYS A 568 19.95 -10.44 4.96
C LYS A 568 18.89 -11.34 4.34
N LYS A 569 18.17 -12.10 5.17
CA LYS A 569 17.11 -13.01 4.72
C LYS A 569 15.92 -12.25 4.14
N MET A 570 15.50 -11.15 4.77
CA MET A 570 14.42 -10.29 4.27
C MET A 570 14.81 -9.60 2.95
N MET A 571 15.98 -8.96 2.88
CA MET A 571 16.49 -8.37 1.63
C MET A 571 16.51 -9.41 0.50
N ARG A 572 16.96 -10.63 0.79
CA ARG A 572 16.95 -11.73 -0.17
C ARG A 572 15.53 -12.10 -0.62
N TYR A 573 14.57 -12.23 0.30
CA TYR A 573 13.18 -12.54 -0.07
C TYR A 573 12.56 -11.45 -0.94
N TRP A 574 12.71 -10.18 -0.56
CA TRP A 574 12.17 -9.05 -1.31
C TRP A 574 12.77 -8.96 -2.71
N THR A 575 14.09 -9.09 -2.83
CA THR A 575 14.75 -8.99 -4.14
C THR A 575 14.57 -10.23 -4.99
N ASN A 576 14.49 -11.44 -4.43
CA ASN A 576 14.12 -12.65 -5.18
C ASN A 576 12.70 -12.55 -5.72
N PHE A 577 11.77 -12.02 -4.92
CA PHE A 577 10.42 -11.73 -5.38
C PHE A 577 10.48 -10.74 -6.55
N ALA A 578 11.19 -9.61 -6.42
CA ALA A 578 11.33 -8.64 -7.52
C ALA A 578 12.02 -9.20 -8.78
N LYS A 579 12.90 -10.20 -8.63
CA LYS A 579 13.63 -10.84 -9.73
C LYS A 579 12.78 -11.91 -10.44
N THR A 580 11.99 -12.69 -9.70
CA THR A 580 11.41 -13.96 -10.18
C THR A 580 9.90 -14.09 -9.96
N GLY A 581 9.31 -13.20 -9.16
CA GLY A 581 7.94 -13.31 -8.66
C GLY A 581 7.73 -14.31 -7.54
N ASN A 582 8.80 -14.89 -6.97
CA ASN A 582 8.74 -15.82 -5.84
C ASN A 582 9.85 -15.44 -4.83
N PRO A 583 9.52 -15.14 -3.56
CA PRO A 583 10.51 -14.70 -2.59
C PRO A 583 11.57 -15.76 -2.30
N SER A 584 11.22 -17.04 -2.39
CA SER A 584 12.17 -18.12 -2.08
C SER A 584 13.03 -18.55 -3.26
N LYS A 585 12.75 -18.13 -4.50
CA LYS A 585 13.46 -18.61 -5.68
C LYS A 585 14.51 -17.61 -6.15
N THR A 586 15.76 -18.02 -6.28
CA THR A 586 16.81 -17.18 -6.87
C THR A 586 16.78 -17.25 -8.41
N LEU A 587 17.50 -16.33 -9.07
CA LEU A 587 17.65 -16.33 -10.54
C LEU A 587 18.34 -17.60 -11.06
N GLU A 588 19.27 -18.15 -10.28
CA GLU A 588 19.99 -19.40 -10.59
C GLU A 588 19.14 -20.65 -10.34
N GLY A 589 17.93 -20.49 -9.79
CA GLY A 589 17.00 -21.58 -9.51
C GLY A 589 17.20 -22.28 -8.16
N SER A 590 18.06 -21.75 -7.29
CA SER A 590 18.18 -22.24 -5.91
C SER A 590 17.06 -21.69 -5.02
N TRP A 591 16.90 -22.29 -3.83
CA TRP A 591 15.82 -21.96 -2.89
C TRP A 591 16.35 -21.44 -1.56
N VAL A 592 15.83 -20.28 -1.13
CA VAL A 592 16.02 -19.75 0.22
C VAL A 592 15.19 -20.57 1.20
N THR A 593 15.77 -20.87 2.36
CA THR A 593 15.14 -21.68 3.41
C THR A 593 14.84 -20.81 4.65
N PRO A 594 13.65 -20.94 5.28
CA PRO A 594 12.54 -21.80 4.85
C PRO A 594 11.87 -21.32 3.57
N LYS A 595 11.28 -22.26 2.83
CA LYS A 595 10.49 -21.91 1.66
C LYS A 595 9.23 -21.17 2.11
N TRP A 596 9.00 -20.00 1.56
CA TRP A 596 7.82 -19.18 1.78
C TRP A 596 6.65 -19.77 0.98
N PRO A 597 5.59 -20.25 1.65
CA PRO A 597 4.43 -20.81 0.97
C PRO A 597 3.65 -19.73 0.21
N VAL A 598 2.96 -20.14 -0.84
CA VAL A 598 1.96 -19.28 -1.48
C VAL A 598 0.76 -19.18 -0.52
N HIS A 599 0.30 -17.96 -0.27
CA HIS A 599 -0.94 -17.67 0.43
C HIS A 599 -2.11 -18.00 -0.51
N THR A 600 -2.66 -19.20 -0.37
CA THR A 600 -3.78 -19.62 -1.22
C THR A 600 -5.10 -19.08 -0.70
N ALA A 601 -6.13 -19.00 -1.54
CA ALA A 601 -7.44 -18.47 -1.14
C ALA A 601 -8.07 -19.22 0.05
N TYR A 602 -7.78 -20.52 0.17
CA TYR A 602 -8.35 -21.41 1.19
C TYR A 602 -7.34 -21.78 2.29
N GLY A 603 -6.06 -21.96 1.95
CA GLY A 603 -5.01 -22.28 2.92
C GLY A 603 -4.54 -21.07 3.73
N LYS A 604 -4.58 -19.86 3.13
CA LYS A 604 -4.27 -18.58 3.78
C LYS A 604 -2.94 -18.60 4.53
N GLU A 605 -1.95 -19.27 3.98
CA GLU A 605 -0.64 -19.46 4.59
C GLU A 605 0.11 -18.12 4.69
N PHE A 606 0.83 -17.90 5.80
CA PHE A 606 1.78 -16.79 5.92
C PHE A 606 3.08 -17.25 6.56
N LEU A 607 4.17 -16.55 6.29
CA LEU A 607 5.47 -16.78 6.93
C LEU A 607 5.68 -15.79 8.08
N THR A 608 6.02 -16.30 9.27
CA THR A 608 6.48 -15.43 10.37
C THR A 608 7.90 -14.95 10.08
N LEU A 609 8.14 -13.64 10.18
CA LEU A 609 9.45 -13.05 10.07
C LEU A 609 9.91 -12.60 11.47
N ASP A 610 10.77 -13.41 12.07
CA ASP A 610 11.41 -13.15 13.36
C ASP A 610 12.79 -13.82 13.41
N THR A 611 13.68 -13.34 14.29
CA THR A 611 15.02 -13.91 14.50
C THR A 611 14.94 -15.34 15.03
N ASN A 612 13.98 -15.60 15.92
CA ASN A 612 13.84 -16.89 16.60
C ASN A 612 12.77 -17.80 15.99
N ASN A 613 11.96 -17.29 15.06
CA ASN A 613 10.80 -18.02 14.54
C ASN A 613 10.54 -17.71 13.06
N THR A 614 10.54 -18.75 12.24
CA THR A 614 10.17 -18.67 10.81
C THR A 614 9.07 -19.67 10.46
N SER A 615 8.15 -19.88 11.40
CA SER A 615 7.01 -20.78 11.24
C SER A 615 6.02 -20.29 10.19
N ILE A 616 5.36 -21.26 9.57
CA ILE A 616 4.23 -21.04 8.66
C ILE A 616 2.94 -21.07 9.50
N GLY A 617 2.17 -20.00 9.44
CA GLY A 617 0.86 -19.88 10.08
C GLY A 617 -0.28 -19.82 9.05
N VAL A 618 -1.51 -19.69 9.56
CA VAL A 618 -2.73 -19.52 8.76
C VAL A 618 -3.41 -18.22 9.18
N GLY A 619 -3.68 -17.32 8.23
CA GLY A 619 -4.25 -15.99 8.47
C GLY A 619 -3.34 -14.85 8.00
N PRO A 620 -2.85 -13.97 8.90
CA PRO A 620 -2.98 -14.00 10.37
C PRO A 620 -4.34 -13.48 10.89
N ARG A 621 -4.69 -13.74 12.16
CA ARG A 621 -5.84 -13.11 12.88
C ARG A 621 -7.21 -13.23 12.18
N LEU A 622 -7.49 -14.39 11.57
CA LEU A 622 -8.71 -14.60 10.77
C LEU A 622 -10.02 -14.37 11.53
N GLU A 623 -10.07 -14.73 12.82
CA GLU A 623 -11.24 -14.54 13.68
C GLU A 623 -11.58 -13.06 13.84
N GLN A 624 -10.61 -12.25 14.24
CA GLN A 624 -10.77 -10.80 14.40
C GLN A 624 -11.07 -10.12 13.07
N CYS A 625 -10.50 -10.61 11.98
CA CYS A 625 -10.83 -10.09 10.66
C CYS A 625 -12.23 -10.48 10.20
N ALA A 626 -12.74 -11.66 10.55
CA ALA A 626 -14.14 -12.02 10.32
C ALA A 626 -15.08 -11.14 11.17
N PHE A 627 -14.70 -10.81 12.40
CA PHE A 627 -15.41 -9.86 13.24
C PHE A 627 -15.57 -8.50 12.54
N TRP A 628 -14.47 -7.90 12.08
CA TRP A 628 -14.51 -6.58 11.44
C TRP A 628 -15.11 -6.57 10.04
N LYS A 629 -14.86 -7.60 9.23
CA LYS A 629 -15.26 -7.61 7.82
C LYS A 629 -16.66 -8.20 7.58
N ASN A 630 -17.19 -9.00 8.50
CA ASN A 630 -18.50 -9.64 8.36
C ASN A 630 -19.45 -9.23 9.50
N TYR A 631 -19.09 -9.53 10.76
CA TYR A 631 -20.01 -9.38 11.89
C TYR A 631 -20.38 -7.92 12.20
N VAL A 632 -19.40 -7.03 12.29
CA VAL A 632 -19.63 -5.60 12.60
C VAL A 632 -20.47 -4.90 11.53
N PRO A 633 -20.23 -5.08 10.21
CA PRO A 633 -21.10 -4.56 9.17
C PRO A 633 -22.56 -5.02 9.30
N ASP A 634 -22.80 -6.31 9.52
CA ASP A 634 -24.14 -6.87 9.68
C ASP A 634 -24.84 -6.31 10.93
N LEU A 635 -24.13 -6.28 12.07
CA LEU A 635 -24.63 -5.69 13.31
C LEU A 635 -24.98 -4.21 13.15
N THR A 636 -24.15 -3.47 12.42
CA THR A 636 -24.39 -2.04 12.13
C THR A 636 -25.65 -1.86 11.29
N ALA A 637 -25.86 -2.71 10.26
CA ALA A 637 -27.04 -2.66 9.42
C ALA A 637 -28.32 -2.97 10.21
N ILE A 638 -28.30 -4.01 11.04
CA ILE A 638 -29.41 -4.39 11.93
C ILE A 638 -29.73 -3.25 12.90
N SER A 639 -28.73 -2.72 13.59
CA SER A 639 -28.92 -1.63 14.57
C SER A 639 -29.52 -0.37 13.92
N LYS A 640 -29.12 -0.03 12.68
CA LYS A 640 -29.72 1.07 11.92
C LYS A 640 -31.18 0.82 11.57
N SER A 641 -31.52 -0.40 11.12
CA SER A 641 -32.92 -0.75 10.80
C SER A 641 -33.85 -0.61 12.01
N MET A 642 -33.44 -1.13 13.18
CA MET A 642 -34.22 -1.06 14.43
C MET A 642 -34.42 0.39 14.95
N LYS A 643 -33.50 1.31 14.62
CA LYS A 643 -33.66 2.73 14.94
C LYS A 643 -34.68 3.41 14.03
N SER A 644 -34.79 2.98 12.77
CA SER A 644 -35.77 3.52 11.82
C SER A 644 -37.21 3.12 12.17
N ASP A 645 -37.41 1.93 12.75
CA ASP A 645 -38.73 1.41 13.15
C ASP A 645 -39.34 2.12 14.38
N LYS A 646 -38.55 2.91 15.12
CA LYS A 646 -39.05 3.75 16.22
C LYS A 646 -39.88 4.95 15.76
N ASN A 647 -39.99 5.18 14.44
CA ASN A 647 -41.00 6.03 13.83
C ASN A 647 -42.32 5.29 13.52
N CYS A 648 -42.64 4.21 14.25
CA CYS A 648 -44.03 3.76 14.33
C CYS A 648 -44.87 4.92 14.91
N THR A 649 -45.65 5.54 14.04
CA THR A 649 -46.72 6.46 14.41
C THR A 649 -47.54 5.77 15.49
N THR A 650 -47.66 6.42 16.64
CA THR A 650 -48.79 6.22 17.54
C THR A 650 -50.05 6.52 16.74
N ILE A 651 -50.59 5.50 16.09
CA ILE A 651 -51.97 5.54 15.62
C ILE A 651 -52.80 5.56 16.91
N SER A 652 -53.20 6.77 17.30
CA SER A 652 -54.30 7.01 18.23
C SER A 652 -55.60 6.55 17.58
N GLY A 653 -55.76 5.23 17.46
CA GLY A 653 -56.96 4.57 16.99
C GLY A 653 -57.40 3.62 18.09
N GLY A 654 -58.33 4.07 18.92
CA GLY A 654 -58.88 3.26 20.00
C GLY A 654 -59.49 1.97 19.48
N THR A 655 -58.90 0.85 19.88
CA THR A 655 -59.61 -0.43 20.00
C THR A 655 -58.98 -1.20 21.15
N LYS A 656 -59.78 -1.49 22.16
CA LYS A 656 -59.40 -2.31 23.31
C LYS A 656 -58.92 -3.68 22.80
N THR A 657 -57.65 -3.99 23.02
CA THR A 657 -57.13 -5.35 22.92
C THR A 657 -56.63 -5.79 24.28
N ASN A 658 -57.11 -6.96 24.69
CA ASN A 658 -56.90 -7.58 25.98
C ASN A 658 -55.41 -7.76 26.26
N VAL A 659 -55.00 -7.31 27.46
CA VAL A 659 -53.76 -7.70 28.10
C VAL A 659 -53.81 -9.21 28.32
N ILE A 660 -53.02 -9.98 27.58
CA ILE A 660 -52.72 -11.37 27.92
C ILE A 660 -51.52 -11.31 28.87
N GLU A 661 -51.79 -11.43 30.17
CA GLU A 661 -50.79 -11.80 31.16
C GLU A 661 -50.26 -13.20 30.82
N LEU A 662 -49.04 -13.29 30.27
CA LEU A 662 -48.29 -14.54 30.23
C LEU A 662 -47.62 -14.72 31.59
N SER A 663 -48.42 -15.27 32.50
CA SER A 663 -48.07 -15.79 33.81
C SER A 663 -46.96 -16.85 33.74
N VAL A 664 -45.84 -16.59 34.41
CA VAL A 664 -45.10 -17.47 35.35
C VAL A 664 -45.34 -19.00 35.20
N TRP A 665 -45.05 -19.59 34.05
CA TRP A 665 -45.15 -21.04 33.82
C TRP A 665 -43.92 -21.67 33.15
N THR A 666 -42.72 -21.18 33.50
CA THR A 666 -41.46 -21.78 33.00
C THR A 666 -40.39 -22.00 34.09
N ILE A 667 -40.78 -22.04 35.37
CA ILE A 667 -39.87 -22.32 36.50
C ILE A 667 -40.22 -23.62 37.26
N VAL A 668 -41.21 -24.41 36.82
CA VAL A 668 -41.62 -25.66 37.52
C VAL A 668 -41.49 -26.93 36.64
N MET A 669 -40.60 -26.91 35.65
CA MET A 669 -40.31 -28.09 34.80
C MET A 669 -38.81 -28.40 34.74
N THR A 670 -38.11 -28.31 35.88
CA THR A 670 -36.71 -28.79 36.03
C THR A 670 -36.44 -29.57 37.32
N THR A 671 -37.47 -30.01 38.05
CA THR A 671 -37.30 -30.79 39.30
C THR A 671 -38.05 -32.14 39.34
N ALA A 672 -38.38 -32.72 38.19
CA ALA A 672 -39.08 -34.02 38.14
C ALA A 672 -38.52 -35.03 37.10
N VAL A 673 -37.24 -34.94 36.74
CA VAL A 673 -36.55 -35.99 35.96
C VAL A 673 -35.16 -36.28 36.57
N LEU A 674 -35.14 -36.50 37.88
CA LEU A 674 -33.95 -36.98 38.61
C LEU A 674 -34.33 -37.95 39.74
N MET A 675 -35.41 -38.71 39.55
CA MET A 675 -35.69 -39.96 40.25
C MET A 675 -36.47 -40.88 39.32
N LEU A 676 -35.74 -41.64 38.50
CA LEU A 676 -36.04 -43.01 38.07
C LEU A 676 -34.78 -43.60 37.41
#